data_AF-W4LXX7-F1
#
_entry.id   AF-W4LXX7-F1
#
_cell.length_a   1.000
_cell.length_b   1.000
_cell.length_c   1.000
_cell.angle_alpha   90.00
_cell.angle_beta   90.00
_cell.angle_gamma   90.00
#
_symmetry.space_group_name_H-M   'P 1'
#
loop_
_entity.id
_entity.type
_entity.pdbx_description
1 polymer ?
#
loop_
_entity_poly.entity_id
_entity_poly.type
_entity_poly.pdbx_seq_one_letter_code
_entity_poly.pdbx_strand_id
1 'polypeptide(L)'
;TLNDAIQEEPRLQELQTQDPKVGQLIESARRLEGLTRHASVHAAGVVIAPEPLRNVVPLYRNPKGEEVVTQYPMDDVEDMGLLKMDFLGLRTLTVLQNAVNMIRDNHAIDLDLDHLPLDDQPTYQLLSDGRTQGVFQFEGSGLRDLLRKLQPSVFEDLVAVVALYRPGPLGSGMVDDFVERRHGRREIEYELPELEPILRSTYGVIVFQEQVMQIATTLAGFTLGGADLLRRAMGKKKAEVMAEQREYFVKGSLQNGFPEDKAGKIFDLIAYFAGYGFNRSHSVCYALIAYQTAYLKAHYPREFMAALITSDMDNTDKVMRYIGECRDLNCAVLPPDINTGFAGFTVGGDNVRFGLGAIKGVGQNAITSVVAEREAKGAFQSFADLLERVDYRLVNKKVIESLIKSGALDSLGMHRAEMLGNMGRVMEWAQRQQEDAQQGQISLFGGTAEPAATGMLSLDSVMPWNDAEQLAYEKEALGFYISSHPLTAVQSQLQRLVTANSQTLAEQPGGEVKVGGVITQQRTQLTKKGDRMAFLTLEDLYGTIEVIVFPDTYRQSITYCESEEPLLIWGTVESDSDGRMIAQRIMPLQSEETWRECRQVTLTLAPQLEKSVLLQVRDLLTSAPGEADVVLALAFEDGERVRLRASQRLCVAPTHQLLDDLDQLLGAGNVRVA
;
A
#
# COMPACT_ATOMS: atom_id res chain seq x y z
N THR A 1 2.79 6.38 -30.54
CA THR A 1 2.41 7.64 -31.23
C THR A 1 0.90 7.70 -31.40
N LEU A 2 0.33 8.84 -31.79
CA LEU A 2 -1.10 8.93 -32.14
C LEU A 2 -1.48 7.94 -33.24
N ASN A 3 -0.58 7.65 -34.18
CA ASN A 3 -0.83 6.67 -35.23
C ASN A 3 -0.93 5.25 -34.68
N ASP A 4 -0.02 4.84 -33.79
CA ASP A 4 -0.05 3.51 -33.16
C ASP A 4 -1.30 3.35 -32.30
N ALA A 5 -1.64 4.36 -31.48
CA ALA A 5 -2.82 4.35 -30.62
C ALA A 5 -4.12 4.22 -31.43
N ILE A 6 -4.20 4.89 -32.59
CA ILE A 6 -5.36 4.78 -33.48
C ILE A 6 -5.43 3.39 -34.12
N GLN A 7 -4.31 2.73 -34.39
CA GLN A 7 -4.29 1.36 -34.92
C GLN A 7 -4.66 0.32 -33.84
N GLU A 8 -4.21 0.53 -32.61
CA GLU A 8 -4.42 -0.39 -31.49
C GLU A 8 -5.83 -0.29 -30.86
N GLU A 9 -6.45 0.90 -30.87
CA GLU A 9 -7.76 1.16 -30.26
C GLU A 9 -8.83 1.52 -31.31
N PRO A 10 -9.68 0.55 -31.75
CA PRO A 10 -10.73 0.78 -32.75
C PRO A 10 -11.72 1.89 -32.38
N ARG A 11 -11.98 2.11 -31.09
CA ARG A 11 -12.91 3.15 -30.63
C ARG A 11 -12.43 4.56 -30.97
N LEU A 12 -11.12 4.79 -31.03
CA LEU A 12 -10.57 6.08 -31.45
C LEU A 12 -10.84 6.33 -32.94
N GLN A 13 -10.77 5.30 -33.78
CA GLN A 13 -11.14 5.41 -35.20
C GLN A 13 -12.64 5.68 -35.37
N GLU A 14 -13.47 4.98 -34.62
CA GLU A 14 -14.92 5.18 -34.63
C GLU A 14 -15.30 6.60 -34.21
N LEU A 15 -14.74 7.10 -33.10
CA LEU A 15 -14.98 8.47 -32.62
C LEU A 15 -14.48 9.53 -33.60
N GLN A 16 -13.32 9.30 -34.25
CA GLN A 16 -12.79 10.17 -35.30
C GLN A 16 -13.77 10.30 -36.49
N THR A 17 -14.49 9.22 -36.79
CA THR A 17 -15.41 9.13 -37.95
C THR A 17 -16.81 9.62 -37.59
N GLN A 18 -17.28 9.37 -36.37
CA GLN A 18 -18.63 9.70 -35.90
C GLN A 18 -18.77 11.15 -35.43
N ASP A 19 -17.73 11.73 -34.80
CA ASP A 19 -17.76 13.11 -34.32
C ASP A 19 -16.74 13.98 -35.08
N PRO A 20 -17.22 14.90 -35.96
CA PRO A 20 -16.36 15.82 -36.69
C PRO A 20 -15.44 16.66 -35.81
N LYS A 21 -15.84 16.99 -34.57
CA LYS A 21 -14.99 17.73 -33.62
C LYS A 21 -13.83 16.89 -33.14
N VAL A 22 -14.06 15.60 -32.88
CA VAL A 22 -13.00 14.65 -32.51
C VAL A 22 -12.06 14.41 -33.69
N GLY A 23 -12.61 14.31 -34.90
CA GLY A 23 -11.83 14.26 -36.14
C GLY A 23 -10.85 15.43 -36.26
N GLN A 24 -11.34 16.65 -36.10
CA GLN A 24 -10.53 17.86 -36.14
C GLN A 24 -9.51 17.95 -35.00
N LEU A 25 -9.89 17.50 -33.80
CA LEU A 25 -8.99 17.44 -32.64
C LEU A 25 -7.81 16.51 -32.89
N ILE A 26 -8.07 15.30 -33.39
CA ILE A 26 -7.04 14.30 -33.69
C ILE A 26 -6.12 14.79 -34.80
N GLU A 27 -6.66 15.41 -35.84
CA GLU A 27 -5.84 15.99 -36.90
C GLU A 27 -4.93 17.11 -36.37
N SER A 28 -5.47 17.99 -35.53
CA SER A 28 -4.71 19.06 -34.89
C SER A 28 -3.64 18.50 -33.95
N ALA A 29 -3.99 17.50 -33.14
CA ALA A 29 -3.06 16.83 -32.23
C ALA A 29 -1.92 16.14 -32.99
N ARG A 30 -2.19 15.49 -34.12
CA ARG A 30 -1.15 14.89 -34.98
C ARG A 30 -0.15 15.91 -35.51
N ARG A 31 -0.60 17.14 -35.81
CA ARG A 31 0.30 18.22 -36.25
C ARG A 31 1.15 18.79 -35.11
N LEU A 32 0.70 18.63 -33.86
CA LEU A 32 1.38 19.14 -32.67
C LEU A 32 2.22 18.05 -31.96
N GLU A 33 2.02 16.77 -32.29
CA GLU A 33 2.80 15.66 -31.74
C GLU A 33 4.27 15.81 -32.13
N GLY A 34 5.17 15.68 -31.15
CA GLY A 34 6.60 15.87 -31.33
C GLY A 34 7.10 17.30 -31.16
N LEU A 35 6.22 18.29 -30.96
CA LEU A 35 6.64 19.65 -30.60
C LEU A 35 7.03 19.75 -29.12
N THR A 36 8.07 20.54 -28.84
CA THR A 36 8.56 20.77 -27.48
C THR A 36 7.68 21.80 -26.76
N ARG A 37 7.43 21.57 -25.45
CA ARG A 37 6.52 22.42 -24.64
C ARG A 37 7.25 23.51 -23.87
N HIS A 38 8.25 23.13 -23.07
CA HIS A 38 9.05 24.03 -22.23
C HIS A 38 10.40 23.37 -21.91
N ALA A 39 11.40 24.18 -21.55
CA ALA A 39 12.67 23.68 -21.06
C ALA A 39 12.52 23.30 -19.57
N SER A 40 12.60 22.01 -19.26
CA SER A 40 12.63 21.48 -17.90
C SER A 40 14.00 20.91 -17.55
N VAL A 41 14.34 20.93 -16.27
CA VAL A 41 15.59 20.35 -15.77
C VAL A 41 15.51 18.83 -15.84
N HIS A 42 16.59 18.17 -16.30
CA HIS A 42 16.68 16.71 -16.21
C HIS A 42 16.76 16.29 -14.74
N ALA A 43 15.99 15.28 -14.33
CA ALA A 43 15.87 14.89 -12.92
C ALA A 43 17.16 14.31 -12.28
N ALA A 44 18.27 14.25 -13.02
CA ALA A 44 19.50 13.57 -12.57
C ALA A 44 20.77 14.08 -13.27
N GLY A 45 20.66 14.53 -14.53
CA GLY A 45 21.82 14.85 -15.35
C GLY A 45 22.53 16.12 -14.89
N VAL A 46 23.80 15.98 -14.54
CA VAL A 46 24.73 17.07 -14.24
C VAL A 46 25.86 17.03 -15.26
N VAL A 47 26.19 18.19 -15.82
CA VAL A 47 27.20 18.32 -16.87
C VAL A 47 28.45 18.98 -16.28
N ILE A 48 29.59 18.34 -16.49
CA ILE A 48 30.90 18.81 -16.04
C ILE A 48 31.75 19.11 -17.29
N ALA A 49 32.18 20.36 -17.41
CA ALA A 49 33.05 20.81 -18.50
C ALA A 49 34.45 21.15 -17.98
N PRO A 50 35.51 20.95 -18.78
CA PRO A 50 36.88 21.32 -18.41
C PRO A 50 37.12 22.83 -18.37
N GLU A 51 36.23 23.62 -18.97
CA GLU A 51 36.25 25.08 -18.99
C GLU A 51 34.84 25.63 -18.63
N PRO A 52 34.68 26.95 -18.41
CA PRO A 52 33.38 27.52 -18.07
C PRO A 52 32.29 27.14 -19.10
N LEU A 53 31.20 26.51 -18.63
CA LEU A 53 30.13 25.97 -19.48
C LEU A 53 29.60 26.94 -20.53
N ARG A 54 29.51 28.23 -20.21
CA ARG A 54 29.05 29.29 -21.14
C ARG A 54 29.91 29.44 -22.41
N ASN A 55 31.13 28.92 -22.41
CA ASN A 55 32.02 28.92 -23.57
C ASN A 55 31.73 27.75 -24.52
N VAL A 56 31.08 26.69 -24.02
CA VAL A 56 30.91 25.41 -24.72
C VAL A 56 29.45 25.16 -25.06
N VAL A 57 28.52 25.43 -24.14
CA VAL A 57 27.10 25.16 -24.28
C VAL A 57 26.25 26.37 -23.83
N PRO A 58 25.20 26.75 -24.59
CA PRO A 58 24.27 27.78 -24.15
C PRO A 58 23.53 27.36 -22.87
N LEU A 59 23.40 28.29 -21.94
CA LEU A 59 22.79 28.06 -20.63
C LEU A 59 21.41 28.73 -20.51
N TYR A 60 20.55 28.15 -19.69
CA TYR A 60 19.24 28.67 -19.32
C TYR A 60 19.11 28.67 -17.81
N ARG A 61 18.51 29.73 -17.25
CA ARG A 61 18.17 29.81 -15.83
C ARG A 61 16.66 29.90 -15.72
N ASN A 62 16.06 28.99 -14.96
CA ASN A 62 14.62 28.98 -14.73
C ASN A 62 14.22 30.23 -13.91
N PRO A 63 13.22 31.04 -14.33
CA PRO A 63 12.80 32.24 -13.59
C PRO A 63 12.32 31.97 -12.16
N LYS A 64 11.83 30.76 -11.87
CA LYS A 64 11.31 30.36 -10.55
C LYS A 64 12.36 29.68 -9.66
N GLY A 65 13.58 29.48 -10.15
CA GLY A 65 14.61 28.72 -9.45
C GLY A 65 16.01 29.33 -9.58
N GLU A 66 16.94 28.74 -8.84
CA GLU A 66 18.35 29.10 -8.92
C GLU A 66 19.14 28.19 -9.87
N GLU A 67 18.49 27.13 -10.36
CA GLU A 67 19.07 26.10 -11.22
C GLU A 67 19.50 26.68 -12.57
N VAL A 68 20.74 26.36 -12.95
CA VAL A 68 21.31 26.64 -14.28
C VAL A 68 21.35 25.34 -15.05
N VAL A 69 20.76 25.33 -16.25
CA VAL A 69 20.68 24.15 -17.10
C VAL A 69 21.23 24.41 -18.50
N THR A 70 21.63 23.35 -19.18
CA THR A 70 21.98 23.42 -20.60
C THR A 70 20.74 23.65 -21.45
N GLN A 71 20.85 24.43 -22.52
CA GLN A 71 19.75 24.55 -23.50
C GLN A 71 19.69 23.34 -24.45
N TYR A 72 20.80 22.61 -24.58
CA TYR A 72 20.84 21.39 -25.38
C TYR A 72 20.27 20.19 -24.59
N PRO A 73 19.57 19.28 -25.30
CA PRO A 73 19.06 18.04 -24.74
C PRO A 73 20.20 17.05 -24.45
N MET A 74 19.86 15.95 -23.78
CA MET A 74 20.82 14.97 -23.26
C MET A 74 21.80 14.45 -24.32
N ASP A 75 21.30 13.93 -25.44
CA ASP A 75 22.12 13.28 -26.45
C ASP A 75 23.10 14.27 -27.11
N ASP A 76 22.62 15.48 -27.40
CA ASP A 76 23.45 16.54 -28.01
C ASP A 76 24.61 16.97 -27.09
N VAL A 77 24.39 17.02 -25.77
CA VAL A 77 25.45 17.34 -24.80
C VAL A 77 26.51 16.24 -24.75
N GLU A 78 26.09 14.98 -24.83
CA GLU A 78 27.00 13.83 -24.85
C GLU A 78 27.81 13.76 -26.16
N ASP A 79 27.16 14.04 -27.30
CA ASP A 79 27.79 14.11 -28.62
C ASP A 79 28.83 15.24 -28.73
N MET A 80 28.66 16.32 -27.95
CA MET A 80 29.67 17.38 -27.81
C MET A 80 30.90 16.96 -27.00
N GLY A 81 30.92 15.75 -26.45
CA GLY A 81 32.01 15.21 -25.64
C GLY A 81 32.08 15.78 -24.23
N LEU A 82 30.99 16.35 -23.72
CA LEU A 82 30.91 16.81 -22.34
C LEU A 82 30.68 15.64 -21.38
N LEU A 83 31.32 15.70 -20.21
CA LEU A 83 31.13 14.68 -19.18
C LEU A 83 29.75 14.86 -18.55
N LYS A 84 28.89 13.86 -18.71
CA LYS A 84 27.60 13.75 -18.05
C LYS A 84 27.70 12.80 -16.87
N MET A 85 27.21 13.21 -15.71
CA MET A 85 27.00 12.35 -14.55
C MET A 85 25.54 12.40 -14.12
N ASP A 86 24.95 11.25 -13.84
CA ASP A 86 23.57 11.17 -13.35
C ASP A 86 23.55 11.00 -11.82
N PHE A 87 22.99 11.99 -11.12
CA PHE A 87 22.75 11.95 -9.68
C PHE A 87 21.27 11.73 -9.42
N LEU A 88 20.90 10.48 -9.15
CA LEU A 88 19.50 10.12 -8.93
C LEU A 88 19.14 10.26 -7.45
N GLY A 89 18.06 10.99 -7.16
CA GLY A 89 17.44 10.98 -5.83
C GLY A 89 16.63 9.70 -5.61
N LEU A 90 17.26 8.65 -5.08
CA LEU A 90 16.55 7.42 -4.74
C LEU A 90 16.00 7.49 -3.31
N ARG A 91 14.69 7.70 -3.21
CA ARG A 91 13.96 7.82 -1.95
C ARG A 91 14.14 6.64 -1.00
N THR A 92 14.34 5.43 -1.54
CA THR A 92 14.61 4.23 -0.74
C THR A 92 15.89 4.34 0.09
N LEU A 93 16.93 5.00 -0.42
CA LEU A 93 18.16 5.21 0.37
C LEU A 93 17.91 6.12 1.57
N THR A 94 17.04 7.12 1.42
CA THR A 94 16.59 7.96 2.54
C THR A 94 15.81 7.13 3.57
N VAL A 95 14.96 6.20 3.14
CA VAL A 95 14.22 5.28 4.04
C VAL A 95 15.20 4.41 4.82
N LEU A 96 16.15 3.77 4.14
CA LEU A 96 17.17 2.93 4.76
C LEU A 96 17.99 3.72 5.80
N GLN A 97 18.46 4.92 5.45
CA GLN A 97 19.23 5.75 6.37
C GLN A 97 18.40 6.19 7.59
N ASN A 98 17.15 6.59 7.38
CA ASN A 98 16.27 6.98 8.49
C ASN A 98 15.97 5.79 9.41
N ALA A 99 15.75 4.60 8.86
CA ALA A 99 15.56 3.38 9.63
C ALA A 99 16.81 3.06 10.46
N VAL A 100 18.01 3.11 9.88
CA VAL A 100 19.28 2.90 10.61
C VAL A 100 19.45 3.92 11.74
N ASN A 101 19.13 5.20 11.50
CA ASN A 101 19.19 6.22 12.54
C ASN A 101 18.22 5.89 13.70
N MET A 102 16.98 5.50 13.39
CA MET A 102 16.01 5.08 14.43
C MET A 102 16.47 3.81 15.16
N ILE A 103 17.12 2.86 14.46
CA ILE A 103 17.67 1.66 15.09
C ILE A 103 18.78 2.04 16.08
N ARG A 104 19.66 2.96 15.68
CA ARG A 104 20.71 3.49 16.55
C ARG A 104 20.13 4.18 17.78
N ASP A 105 19.12 5.02 17.61
CA ASP A 105 18.52 5.78 18.72
C ASP A 105 17.75 4.87 19.69
N ASN A 106 17.03 3.86 19.18
CA ASN A 106 16.17 3.00 20.01
C ASN A 106 16.91 1.80 20.62
N HIS A 107 17.93 1.27 19.95
CA HIS A 107 18.61 0.03 20.37
C HIS A 107 20.10 0.23 20.70
N ALA A 108 20.66 1.42 20.44
CA ALA A 108 22.11 1.67 20.52
C ALA A 108 22.94 0.74 19.62
N ILE A 109 22.37 0.31 18.49
CA ILE A 109 23.03 -0.55 17.49
C ILE A 109 23.41 0.32 16.28
N ASP A 110 24.69 0.32 15.93
CA ASP A 110 25.16 0.94 14.69
C ASP A 110 25.21 -0.11 13.57
N LEU A 111 24.13 -0.19 12.79
CA LEU A 111 23.97 -1.19 11.75
C LEU A 111 24.63 -0.73 10.46
N ASP A 112 25.58 -1.53 9.96
CA ASP A 112 26.22 -1.31 8.67
C ASP A 112 25.48 -2.08 7.57
N LEU A 113 24.81 -1.35 6.67
CA LEU A 113 24.04 -1.93 5.56
C LEU A 113 24.91 -2.58 4.48
N ASP A 114 26.18 -2.18 4.36
CA ASP A 114 27.08 -2.69 3.32
C ASP A 114 27.65 -4.07 3.68
N HIS A 115 27.58 -4.46 4.96
CA HIS A 115 28.15 -5.68 5.50
C HIS A 115 27.10 -6.65 6.10
N LEU A 116 25.84 -6.54 5.68
CA LEU A 116 24.80 -7.49 6.10
C LEU A 116 25.07 -8.92 5.60
N PRO A 117 24.75 -9.96 6.38
CA PRO A 117 24.81 -11.34 5.90
C PRO A 117 23.79 -11.53 4.77
N LEU A 118 24.17 -12.19 3.68
CA LEU A 118 23.31 -12.43 2.51
C LEU A 118 22.56 -13.77 2.57
N ASP A 119 22.74 -14.54 3.65
CA ASP A 119 22.17 -15.86 3.92
C ASP A 119 21.18 -15.84 5.10
N ASP A 120 20.69 -14.67 5.50
CA ASP A 120 19.75 -14.52 6.61
C ASP A 120 18.37 -15.15 6.33
N GLN A 121 18.07 -16.22 7.07
CA GLN A 121 16.85 -17.01 6.89
C GLN A 121 15.54 -16.24 7.16
N PRO A 122 15.40 -15.43 8.23
CA PRO A 122 14.22 -14.59 8.44
C PRO A 122 13.90 -13.67 7.26
N THR A 123 14.92 -13.08 6.64
CA THR A 123 14.75 -12.23 5.46
C THR A 123 14.17 -13.00 4.27
N TYR A 124 14.70 -14.20 3.99
CA TYR A 124 14.18 -15.04 2.92
C TYR A 124 12.78 -15.59 3.21
N GLN A 125 12.46 -15.88 4.47
CA GLN A 125 11.13 -16.33 4.86
C GLN A 125 10.10 -15.22 4.60
N LEU A 126 10.39 -13.98 5.00
CA LEU A 126 9.52 -12.83 4.73
C LEU A 126 9.24 -12.64 3.23
N LEU A 127 10.29 -12.78 2.39
CA LEU A 127 10.15 -12.71 0.93
C LEU A 127 9.34 -13.90 0.37
N SER A 128 9.58 -15.10 0.89
CA SER A 128 8.92 -16.34 0.48
C SER A 128 7.45 -16.39 0.88
N ASP A 129 7.07 -15.73 1.98
CA ASP A 129 5.69 -15.56 2.41
C ASP A 129 4.93 -14.51 1.58
N GLY A 130 5.63 -13.77 0.68
CA GLY A 130 5.05 -12.70 -0.11
C GLY A 130 4.77 -11.42 0.67
N ARG A 131 5.31 -11.28 1.89
CA ARG A 131 5.17 -10.11 2.77
C ARG A 131 6.10 -8.97 2.35
N THR A 132 6.06 -8.58 1.07
CA THR A 132 7.03 -7.66 0.45
C THR A 132 6.53 -6.23 0.31
N GLN A 133 5.44 -5.87 0.99
CA GLN A 133 4.94 -4.50 1.00
C GLN A 133 5.99 -3.55 1.59
N GLY A 134 6.34 -2.49 0.87
CA GLY A 134 7.43 -1.60 1.25
C GLY A 134 8.85 -2.11 0.96
N VAL A 135 9.01 -3.34 0.44
CA VAL A 135 10.30 -3.87 0.00
C VAL A 135 10.59 -3.38 -1.40
N PHE A 136 11.74 -2.75 -1.60
CA PHE A 136 12.10 -2.11 -2.86
C PHE A 136 12.03 -3.09 -4.03
N GLN A 137 11.50 -2.64 -5.17
CA GLN A 137 11.22 -3.41 -6.39
C GLN A 137 10.18 -4.54 -6.26
N PHE A 138 9.91 -5.08 -5.06
CA PHE A 138 9.10 -6.30 -4.87
C PHE A 138 7.66 -6.05 -4.39
N GLU A 139 7.15 -4.82 -4.48
CA GLU A 139 5.81 -4.49 -3.96
C GLU A 139 4.64 -4.98 -4.83
N GLY A 140 4.85 -5.20 -6.14
CA GLY A 140 3.78 -5.54 -7.08
C GLY A 140 3.14 -6.90 -6.82
N SER A 141 1.83 -7.02 -7.03
CA SER A 141 1.07 -8.26 -6.75
C SER A 141 1.64 -9.48 -7.47
N GLY A 142 1.87 -9.41 -8.79
CA GLY A 142 2.45 -10.56 -9.49
C GLY A 142 3.90 -10.86 -9.12
N LEU A 143 4.66 -9.89 -8.56
CA LEU A 143 5.99 -10.15 -7.99
C LEU A 143 5.88 -10.91 -6.68
N ARG A 144 4.92 -10.56 -5.83
CA ARG A 144 4.61 -11.31 -4.60
C ARG A 144 4.23 -12.74 -4.93
N ASP A 145 3.40 -12.94 -5.95
CA ASP A 145 3.00 -14.27 -6.41
C ASP A 145 4.21 -15.07 -6.91
N LEU A 146 5.09 -14.42 -7.68
CA LEU A 146 6.33 -15.05 -8.15
C LEU A 146 7.24 -15.43 -6.99
N LEU A 147 7.44 -14.55 -6.00
CA LEU A 147 8.27 -14.85 -4.83
C LEU A 147 7.70 -16.00 -4.00
N ARG A 148 6.37 -16.05 -3.81
CA ARG A 148 5.69 -17.17 -3.16
C ARG A 148 5.84 -18.48 -3.93
N LYS A 149 5.77 -18.45 -5.26
CA LYS A 149 6.00 -19.64 -6.08
C LYS A 149 7.47 -20.07 -6.08
N LEU A 150 8.40 -19.10 -6.11
CA LEU A 150 9.83 -19.36 -6.21
C LEU A 150 10.44 -19.84 -4.88
N GLN A 151 9.95 -19.35 -3.74
CA GLN A 151 10.53 -19.59 -2.41
C GLN A 151 12.04 -19.30 -2.39
N PRO A 152 12.45 -18.02 -2.60
CA PRO A 152 13.86 -17.67 -2.70
C PRO A 152 14.60 -18.01 -1.41
N SER A 153 15.79 -18.58 -1.54
CA SER A 153 16.62 -18.98 -0.37
C SER A 153 18.06 -18.52 -0.46
N VAL A 154 18.47 -17.93 -1.58
CA VAL A 154 19.82 -17.40 -1.82
C VAL A 154 19.72 -16.07 -2.56
N PHE A 155 20.78 -15.27 -2.49
CA PHE A 155 20.77 -13.90 -3.02
C PHE A 155 20.58 -13.89 -4.55
N GLU A 156 21.18 -14.87 -5.23
CA GLU A 156 21.06 -15.07 -6.67
C GLU A 156 19.61 -15.23 -7.15
N ASP A 157 18.72 -15.80 -6.33
CA ASP A 157 17.29 -15.90 -6.66
C ASP A 157 16.66 -14.51 -6.79
N LEU A 158 17.02 -13.57 -5.90
CA LEU A 158 16.52 -12.20 -5.93
C LEU A 158 17.02 -11.44 -7.17
N VAL A 159 18.29 -11.66 -7.51
CA VAL A 159 18.91 -11.09 -8.73
C VAL A 159 18.16 -11.57 -9.98
N ALA A 160 17.74 -12.84 -10.01
CA ALA A 160 16.97 -13.40 -11.10
C ALA A 160 15.54 -12.85 -11.14
N VAL A 161 14.85 -12.72 -10.00
CA VAL A 161 13.48 -12.18 -9.94
C VAL A 161 13.38 -10.78 -10.54
N VAL A 162 14.32 -9.88 -10.21
CA VAL A 162 14.40 -8.51 -10.77
C VAL A 162 14.55 -8.51 -12.31
N ALA A 163 15.22 -9.52 -12.85
CA ALA A 163 15.40 -9.67 -14.29
C ALA A 163 14.18 -10.30 -14.97
N LEU A 164 13.58 -11.31 -14.34
CA LEU A 164 12.56 -12.18 -14.91
C LEU A 164 11.15 -11.58 -14.90
N TYR A 165 10.81 -10.70 -13.95
CA TYR A 165 9.44 -10.17 -13.86
C TYR A 165 9.16 -9.05 -14.86
N ARG A 166 8.99 -9.42 -16.15
CA ARG A 166 8.75 -8.51 -17.27
C ARG A 166 7.81 -9.12 -18.31
N PRO A 167 7.07 -8.32 -19.09
CA PRO A 167 6.10 -8.83 -20.06
C PRO A 167 6.65 -9.88 -21.04
N GLY A 168 7.90 -9.73 -21.48
CA GLY A 168 8.55 -10.69 -22.39
C GLY A 168 8.79 -12.06 -21.74
N PRO A 169 9.67 -12.14 -20.71
CA PRO A 169 9.89 -13.35 -19.91
C PRO A 169 8.63 -14.04 -19.36
N LEU A 170 7.63 -13.27 -18.91
CA LEU A 170 6.37 -13.82 -18.39
C LEU A 170 5.56 -14.52 -19.49
N GLY A 171 5.55 -13.96 -20.71
CA GLY A 171 4.81 -14.53 -21.84
C GLY A 171 5.48 -15.73 -22.50
N SER A 172 6.78 -15.97 -22.26
CA SER A 172 7.53 -17.08 -22.87
C SER A 172 7.51 -18.38 -22.06
N GLY A 173 6.90 -18.39 -20.86
CA GLY A 173 6.96 -19.52 -19.92
C GLY A 173 8.32 -19.72 -19.24
N MET A 174 9.26 -18.78 -19.44
CA MET A 174 10.61 -18.86 -18.87
C MET A 174 10.59 -18.77 -17.34
N VAL A 175 9.69 -17.98 -16.77
CA VAL A 175 9.54 -17.82 -15.33
C VAL A 175 9.05 -19.13 -14.68
N ASP A 176 8.09 -19.80 -15.30
CA ASP A 176 7.58 -21.09 -14.81
C ASP A 176 8.67 -22.17 -14.89
N ASP A 177 9.42 -22.23 -16.01
CA ASP A 177 10.54 -23.16 -16.15
C ASP A 177 11.63 -22.94 -15.09
N PHE A 178 11.93 -21.67 -14.78
CA PHE A 178 12.86 -21.30 -13.73
C PHE A 178 12.39 -21.80 -12.34
N VAL A 179 11.12 -21.60 -12.02
CA VAL A 179 10.51 -22.05 -10.75
C VAL A 179 10.49 -23.58 -10.64
N GLU A 180 10.10 -24.29 -11.71
CA GLU A 180 10.04 -25.76 -11.71
C GLU A 180 11.43 -26.40 -11.52
N ARG A 181 12.45 -25.85 -12.18
CA ARG A 181 13.84 -26.30 -12.03
C ARG A 181 14.40 -25.99 -10.66
N ARG A 182 14.10 -24.81 -10.11
CA ARG A 182 14.49 -24.42 -8.74
C ARG A 182 13.98 -25.43 -7.70
N HIS A 183 12.76 -25.92 -7.85
CA HIS A 183 12.17 -26.91 -6.94
C HIS A 183 12.58 -28.35 -7.24
N GLY A 184 13.38 -28.59 -8.28
CA GLY A 184 13.75 -29.93 -8.73
C GLY A 184 12.59 -30.75 -9.31
N ARG A 185 11.47 -30.10 -9.65
CA ARG A 185 10.31 -30.72 -10.32
C ARG A 185 10.57 -30.95 -11.80
N ARG A 186 11.54 -30.24 -12.37
CA ARG A 186 12.06 -30.43 -13.72
C ARG A 186 13.58 -30.57 -13.69
N GLU A 187 14.11 -31.46 -14.52
CA GLU A 187 15.55 -31.72 -14.62
C GLU A 187 16.29 -30.52 -15.22
N ILE A 188 17.46 -30.20 -14.65
CA ILE A 188 18.33 -29.15 -15.16
C ILE A 188 19.27 -29.78 -16.18
N GLU A 189 18.94 -29.64 -17.46
CA GLU A 189 19.77 -30.13 -18.55
C GLU A 189 20.65 -29.00 -19.11
N TYR A 190 21.94 -29.31 -19.31
CA TYR A 190 22.88 -28.45 -20.01
C TYR A 190 23.27 -29.11 -21.34
N GLU A 191 23.18 -28.37 -22.45
CA GLU A 191 23.60 -28.87 -23.77
C GLU A 191 25.08 -29.29 -23.79
N LEU A 192 25.91 -28.59 -23.02
CA LEU A 192 27.33 -28.85 -22.81
C LEU A 192 27.69 -28.70 -21.32
N PRO A 193 28.56 -29.55 -20.75
CA PRO A 193 29.02 -29.42 -19.36
C PRO A 193 29.63 -28.05 -19.03
N GLU A 194 30.28 -27.41 -20.00
CA GLU A 194 30.92 -26.10 -19.85
C GLU A 194 29.92 -24.96 -19.61
N LEU A 195 28.63 -25.19 -19.88
CA LEU A 195 27.57 -24.23 -19.56
C LEU A 195 27.17 -24.25 -18.08
N GLU A 196 27.42 -25.36 -17.36
CA GLU A 196 27.03 -25.50 -15.96
C GLU A 196 27.61 -24.38 -15.09
N PRO A 197 28.92 -24.04 -15.11
CA PRO A 197 29.46 -22.97 -14.27
C PRO A 197 28.84 -21.58 -14.54
N ILE A 198 28.33 -21.35 -15.76
CA ILE A 198 27.77 -20.06 -16.20
C ILE A 198 26.28 -19.95 -15.84
N LEU A 199 25.54 -21.07 -15.98
CA LEU A 199 24.09 -21.11 -15.86
C LEU A 199 23.61 -21.75 -14.55
N ARG A 200 24.50 -22.24 -13.69
CA ARG A 200 24.14 -22.82 -12.38
C ARG A 200 23.35 -21.86 -11.50
N SER A 201 23.72 -20.58 -11.46
CA SER A 201 23.01 -19.57 -10.66
C SER A 201 21.62 -19.24 -11.19
N THR A 202 21.25 -19.73 -12.37
CA THR A 202 19.95 -19.51 -13.01
C THR A 202 19.30 -20.84 -13.45
N TYR A 203 19.68 -21.95 -12.81
CA TYR A 203 19.09 -23.27 -13.03
C TYR A 203 19.07 -23.70 -14.52
N GLY A 204 20.12 -23.36 -15.27
CA GLY A 204 20.25 -23.71 -16.69
C GLY A 204 19.49 -22.79 -17.66
N VAL A 205 18.85 -21.72 -17.18
CA VAL A 205 18.14 -20.74 -18.00
C VAL A 205 19.06 -19.54 -18.30
N ILE A 206 19.11 -19.08 -19.55
CA ILE A 206 19.86 -17.87 -19.94
C ILE A 206 19.02 -16.64 -19.60
N VAL A 207 19.43 -15.90 -18.57
CA VAL A 207 18.70 -14.72 -18.07
C VAL A 207 19.50 -13.44 -18.32
N PHE A 208 20.82 -13.51 -18.19
CA PHE A 208 21.67 -12.32 -18.18
C PHE A 208 22.48 -12.13 -19.46
N GLN A 209 22.74 -10.86 -19.79
CA GLN A 209 23.62 -10.46 -20.89
C GLN A 209 25.06 -10.96 -20.67
N GLU A 210 25.52 -10.93 -19.42
CA GLU A 210 26.84 -11.39 -19.01
C GLU A 210 26.98 -12.91 -19.17
N GLN A 211 25.91 -13.68 -19.00
CA GLN A 211 25.92 -15.11 -19.30
C GLN A 211 26.13 -15.35 -20.80
N VAL A 212 25.44 -14.59 -21.66
CA VAL A 212 25.65 -14.66 -23.11
C VAL A 212 27.10 -14.35 -23.48
N MET A 213 27.69 -13.32 -22.86
CA MET A 213 29.08 -12.97 -23.09
C MET A 213 30.05 -14.08 -22.64
N GLN A 214 29.81 -14.65 -21.45
CA GLN A 214 30.61 -15.77 -20.93
C GLN A 214 30.51 -17.02 -21.80
N ILE A 215 29.32 -17.33 -22.32
CA ILE A 215 29.12 -18.46 -23.23
C ILE A 215 29.90 -18.23 -24.53
N ALA A 216 29.83 -17.03 -25.12
CA ALA A 216 30.57 -16.69 -26.34
C ALA A 216 32.10 -16.75 -26.14
N THR A 217 32.61 -16.29 -25.00
CA THR A 217 34.04 -16.40 -24.69
C THR A 217 34.47 -17.84 -24.45
N THR A 218 33.67 -18.62 -23.70
CA THR A 218 34.03 -20.00 -23.33
C THR A 218 33.93 -20.97 -24.51
N LEU A 219 32.83 -20.91 -25.28
CA LEU A 219 32.61 -21.82 -26.38
C LEU A 219 33.33 -21.36 -27.65
N ALA A 220 33.14 -20.10 -28.06
CA ALA A 220 33.64 -19.61 -29.35
C ALA A 220 34.98 -18.86 -29.29
N GLY A 221 35.58 -18.70 -28.11
CA GLY A 221 36.87 -18.01 -27.96
C GLY A 221 36.81 -16.49 -28.21
N PHE A 222 35.62 -15.88 -28.09
CA PHE A 222 35.45 -14.44 -28.29
C PHE A 222 36.22 -13.65 -27.22
N THR A 223 36.85 -12.54 -27.62
CA THR A 223 37.33 -11.53 -26.66
C THR A 223 36.13 -10.90 -25.94
N LEU A 224 36.33 -10.35 -24.74
CA LEU A 224 35.25 -9.67 -24.00
C LEU A 224 34.61 -8.52 -24.82
N GLY A 225 35.42 -7.78 -25.60
CA GLY A 225 34.92 -6.76 -26.51
C GLY A 225 34.12 -7.34 -27.68
N GLY A 226 34.56 -8.46 -28.25
CA GLY A 226 33.81 -9.19 -29.28
C GLY A 226 32.48 -9.74 -28.76
N ALA A 227 32.45 -10.21 -27.52
CA ALA A 227 31.24 -10.68 -26.86
C ALA A 227 30.23 -9.55 -26.59
N ASP A 228 30.68 -8.32 -26.26
CA ASP A 228 29.77 -7.16 -26.15
C ASP A 228 29.21 -6.75 -27.53
N LEU A 229 30.01 -6.87 -28.60
CA LEU A 229 29.51 -6.63 -29.97
C LEU A 229 28.38 -7.62 -30.33
N LEU A 230 28.55 -8.90 -29.99
CA LEU A 230 27.51 -9.92 -30.14
C LEU A 230 26.23 -9.53 -29.38
N ARG A 231 26.36 -9.15 -28.10
CA ARG A 231 25.24 -8.68 -27.27
C ARG A 231 24.52 -7.48 -27.88
N ARG A 232 25.25 -6.48 -28.38
CA ARG A 232 24.68 -5.29 -29.05
C ARG A 232 23.97 -5.64 -30.36
N ALA A 233 24.55 -6.55 -31.15
CA ALA A 233 23.96 -7.00 -32.41
C ALA A 233 22.60 -7.66 -32.18
N MET A 234 22.49 -8.48 -31.13
CA MET A 234 21.25 -9.15 -30.73
C MET A 234 20.17 -8.15 -30.31
N GLY A 235 20.51 -7.13 -29.52
CA GLY A 235 19.56 -6.10 -29.11
C GLY A 235 18.97 -5.30 -30.29
N LYS A 236 19.74 -5.10 -31.37
CA LYS A 236 19.30 -4.37 -32.58
C LYS A 236 18.54 -5.24 -33.59
N LYS A 237 18.44 -6.56 -33.37
CA LYS A 237 17.71 -7.53 -34.23
C LYS A 237 18.03 -7.43 -35.73
N LYS A 238 19.27 -7.09 -36.11
CA LYS A 238 19.68 -7.02 -37.52
C LYS A 238 19.99 -8.42 -38.05
N ALA A 239 19.14 -8.94 -38.94
CA ALA A 239 19.23 -10.31 -39.46
C ALA A 239 20.61 -10.62 -40.09
N GLU A 240 21.14 -9.69 -40.90
CA GLU A 240 22.44 -9.87 -41.57
C GLU A 240 23.60 -9.98 -40.57
N VAL A 241 23.62 -9.10 -39.56
CA VAL A 241 24.66 -9.11 -38.53
C VAL A 241 24.57 -10.37 -37.66
N MET A 242 23.35 -10.83 -37.36
CA MET A 242 23.15 -12.07 -36.60
C MET A 242 23.64 -13.31 -37.34
N ALA A 243 23.44 -13.38 -38.66
CA ALA A 243 23.93 -14.49 -39.47
C ALA A 243 25.47 -14.53 -39.48
N GLU A 244 26.12 -13.36 -39.62
CA GLU A 244 27.57 -13.24 -39.57
C GLU A 244 28.14 -13.69 -38.21
N GLN A 245 27.52 -13.22 -37.12
CA GLN A 245 27.90 -13.60 -35.77
C GLN A 245 27.70 -15.10 -35.48
N ARG A 246 26.67 -15.72 -36.05
CA ARG A 246 26.44 -17.17 -35.95
C ARG A 246 27.58 -17.95 -36.56
N GLU A 247 28.05 -17.54 -37.74
CA GLU A 247 29.15 -18.21 -38.43
C GLU A 247 30.45 -18.13 -37.62
N TYR A 248 30.77 -16.96 -37.05
CA TYR A 248 31.92 -16.81 -36.17
C TYR A 248 31.81 -17.66 -34.91
N PHE A 249 30.62 -17.69 -34.28
CA PHE A 249 30.40 -18.46 -33.06
C PHE A 249 30.58 -19.96 -33.30
N VAL A 250 30.00 -20.50 -34.37
CA VAL A 250 30.10 -21.93 -34.71
C VAL A 250 31.52 -22.31 -35.09
N LYS A 251 32.19 -21.52 -35.93
CA LYS A 251 33.61 -21.77 -36.29
C LYS A 251 34.53 -21.72 -35.08
N GLY A 252 34.35 -20.75 -34.19
CA GLY A 252 35.11 -20.65 -32.95
C GLY A 252 34.87 -21.84 -32.02
N SER A 253 33.62 -22.28 -31.91
CA SER A 253 33.23 -23.44 -31.11
C SER A 253 33.85 -24.74 -31.63
N LEU A 254 33.85 -24.93 -32.95
CA LEU A 254 34.53 -26.04 -33.61
C LEU A 254 36.04 -26.04 -33.36
N GLN A 255 36.69 -24.87 -33.44
CA GLN A 255 38.13 -24.74 -33.16
C GLN A 255 38.48 -25.09 -31.71
N ASN A 256 37.56 -24.84 -30.78
CA ASN A 256 37.70 -25.19 -29.37
C ASN A 256 37.30 -26.64 -29.03
N GLY A 257 36.92 -27.45 -30.04
CA GLY A 257 36.62 -28.87 -29.88
C GLY A 257 35.16 -29.20 -29.56
N PHE A 258 34.24 -28.24 -29.69
CA PHE A 258 32.82 -28.47 -29.45
C PHE A 258 32.08 -28.95 -30.71
N PRO A 259 31.08 -29.85 -30.58
CA PRO A 259 30.25 -30.30 -31.70
C PRO A 259 29.48 -29.16 -32.37
N GLU A 260 29.46 -29.13 -33.71
CA GLU A 260 28.80 -28.09 -34.51
C GLU A 260 27.29 -28.01 -34.27
N ASP A 261 26.64 -29.17 -34.13
CA ASP A 261 25.20 -29.29 -33.89
C ASP A 261 24.80 -28.66 -32.55
N LYS A 262 25.58 -28.92 -31.49
CA LYS A 262 25.38 -28.32 -30.18
C LYS A 262 25.69 -26.83 -30.18
N ALA A 263 26.78 -26.40 -30.82
CA ALA A 263 27.12 -24.99 -30.94
C ALA A 263 26.03 -24.19 -31.66
N GLY A 264 25.47 -24.75 -32.74
CA GLY A 264 24.33 -24.17 -33.45
C GLY A 264 23.10 -24.00 -32.57
N LYS A 265 22.70 -25.07 -31.85
CA LYS A 265 21.57 -25.02 -30.91
C LYS A 265 21.76 -23.97 -29.81
N ILE A 266 22.97 -23.91 -29.23
CA ILE A 266 23.29 -22.93 -28.18
C ILE A 266 23.20 -21.50 -28.73
N PHE A 267 23.68 -21.25 -29.95
CA PHE A 267 23.53 -19.94 -30.57
C PHE A 267 22.07 -19.57 -30.78
N ASP A 268 21.25 -20.52 -31.24
CA ASP A 268 19.83 -20.28 -31.49
C ASP A 268 19.07 -20.02 -30.16
N LEU A 269 19.44 -20.71 -29.07
CA LEU A 269 19.00 -20.43 -27.70
C LEU A 269 19.39 -19.01 -27.26
N ILE A 270 20.67 -18.64 -27.43
CA ILE A 270 21.15 -17.29 -27.11
C ILE A 270 20.36 -16.24 -27.89
N ALA A 271 20.16 -16.43 -29.19
CA ALA A 271 19.43 -15.47 -30.03
C ALA A 271 17.97 -15.31 -29.60
N TYR A 272 17.32 -16.41 -29.22
CA TYR A 272 15.97 -16.39 -28.64
C TYR A 272 15.91 -15.58 -27.35
N PHE A 273 16.88 -15.79 -26.44
CA PHE A 273 16.90 -15.13 -25.12
C PHE A 273 17.49 -13.73 -25.13
N ALA A 274 18.33 -13.37 -26.07
CA ALA A 274 18.97 -12.06 -26.11
C ALA A 274 17.99 -10.90 -26.34
N GLY A 275 16.79 -11.19 -26.88
CA GLY A 275 15.68 -10.23 -26.90
C GLY A 275 15.10 -9.90 -25.52
N TYR A 276 15.39 -10.72 -24.51
CA TYR A 276 14.89 -10.62 -23.13
C TYR A 276 16.00 -10.55 -22.08
N GLY A 277 17.26 -10.75 -22.48
CA GLY A 277 18.40 -10.80 -21.59
C GLY A 277 18.61 -9.50 -20.84
N PHE A 278 18.76 -9.60 -19.52
CA PHE A 278 18.91 -8.43 -18.66
C PHE A 278 20.35 -8.20 -18.22
N ASN A 279 20.69 -6.96 -17.87
CA ASN A 279 22.03 -6.63 -17.37
C ASN A 279 22.17 -7.09 -15.91
N ARG A 280 23.10 -8.01 -15.65
CA ARG A 280 23.30 -8.62 -14.33
C ARG A 280 23.82 -7.61 -13.32
N SER A 281 24.78 -6.77 -13.67
CA SER A 281 25.35 -5.81 -12.70
C SER A 281 24.28 -4.86 -12.15
N HIS A 282 23.41 -4.32 -13.01
CA HIS A 282 22.28 -3.52 -12.57
C HIS A 282 21.29 -4.31 -11.70
N SER A 283 20.96 -5.55 -12.10
CA SER A 283 20.07 -6.44 -11.34
C SER A 283 20.61 -6.71 -9.93
N VAL A 284 21.93 -6.98 -9.81
CA VAL A 284 22.60 -7.24 -8.54
C VAL A 284 22.53 -6.02 -7.62
N CYS A 285 22.85 -4.83 -8.10
CA CYS A 285 22.83 -3.62 -7.28
C CYS A 285 21.43 -3.31 -6.75
N TYR A 286 20.39 -3.49 -7.56
CA TYR A 286 19.01 -3.24 -7.14
C TYR A 286 18.47 -4.35 -6.23
N ALA A 287 18.85 -5.60 -6.48
CA ALA A 287 18.54 -6.72 -5.60
C ALA A 287 19.17 -6.57 -4.22
N LEU A 288 20.36 -5.97 -4.12
CA LEU A 288 21.00 -5.68 -2.83
C LEU A 288 20.16 -4.68 -2.02
N ILE A 289 19.68 -3.60 -2.64
CA ILE A 289 18.80 -2.62 -1.97
C ILE A 289 17.48 -3.29 -1.55
N ALA A 290 16.92 -4.14 -2.42
CA ALA A 290 15.72 -4.92 -2.08
C ALA A 290 15.96 -5.84 -0.87
N TYR A 291 17.09 -6.54 -0.84
CA TYR A 291 17.52 -7.37 0.28
C TYR A 291 17.68 -6.56 1.57
N GLN A 292 18.38 -5.42 1.51
CA GLN A 292 18.53 -4.51 2.66
C GLN A 292 17.18 -4.06 3.21
N THR A 293 16.22 -3.68 2.34
CA THR A 293 14.88 -3.31 2.79
C THR A 293 14.12 -4.48 3.42
N ALA A 294 14.24 -5.69 2.86
CA ALA A 294 13.62 -6.89 3.42
C ALA A 294 14.24 -7.28 4.76
N TYR A 295 15.56 -7.15 4.90
CA TYR A 295 16.30 -7.44 6.12
C TYR A 295 15.86 -6.50 7.26
N LEU A 296 15.83 -5.19 7.00
CA LEU A 296 15.34 -4.23 8.01
C LEU A 296 13.88 -4.51 8.38
N LYS A 297 13.05 -4.88 7.41
CA LYS A 297 11.65 -5.23 7.69
C LYS A 297 11.52 -6.51 8.53
N ALA A 298 12.38 -7.51 8.32
CA ALA A 298 12.35 -8.77 9.06
C ALA A 298 12.83 -8.62 10.51
N HIS A 299 13.89 -7.83 10.74
CA HIS A 299 14.54 -7.72 12.04
C HIS A 299 14.15 -6.48 12.85
N TYR A 300 13.84 -5.37 12.17
CA TYR A 300 13.50 -4.07 12.76
C TYR A 300 12.22 -3.48 12.12
N PRO A 301 11.09 -4.22 12.17
CA PRO A 301 9.87 -3.85 11.44
C PRO A 301 9.34 -2.47 11.84
N ARG A 302 9.39 -2.11 13.13
CA ARG A 302 8.85 -0.84 13.63
C ARG A 302 9.66 0.37 13.15
N GLU A 303 10.99 0.32 13.18
CA GLU A 303 11.85 1.39 12.68
C GLU A 303 11.76 1.50 11.16
N PHE A 304 11.79 0.36 10.46
CA PHE A 304 11.68 0.32 9.00
C PHE A 304 10.33 0.89 8.52
N MET A 305 9.22 0.43 9.12
CA MET A 305 7.90 0.90 8.74
C MET A 305 7.69 2.36 9.09
N ALA A 306 8.18 2.84 10.25
CA ALA A 306 8.15 4.27 10.58
C ALA A 306 8.88 5.12 9.54
N ALA A 307 10.09 4.71 9.12
CA ALA A 307 10.86 5.39 8.09
C ALA A 307 10.18 5.35 6.72
N LEU A 308 9.60 4.20 6.34
CA LEU A 308 8.91 4.01 5.08
C LEU A 308 7.65 4.88 4.98
N ILE A 309 6.80 4.85 6.01
CA ILE A 309 5.56 5.63 6.05
C ILE A 309 5.88 7.13 6.05
N THR A 310 6.89 7.56 6.81
CA THR A 310 7.37 8.95 6.82
C THR A 310 7.74 9.42 5.43
N SER A 311 8.41 8.56 4.66
CA SER A 311 8.83 8.89 3.31
C SER A 311 7.61 9.13 2.40
N ASP A 312 6.55 8.32 2.52
CA ASP A 312 5.33 8.38 1.69
C ASP A 312 4.18 9.17 2.35
N MET A 313 4.47 10.01 3.35
CA MET A 313 3.44 10.65 4.18
C MET A 313 2.43 11.51 3.41
N ASP A 314 2.84 12.08 2.27
CA ASP A 314 1.97 12.89 1.40
C ASP A 314 0.95 12.03 0.62
N ASN A 315 1.15 10.71 0.54
CA ASN A 315 0.30 9.79 -0.19
C ASN A 315 -0.57 8.96 0.77
N THR A 316 -1.77 9.49 1.05
CA THR A 316 -2.76 8.87 1.96
C THR A 316 -3.03 7.39 1.64
N ASP A 317 -3.15 7.03 0.36
CA ASP A 317 -3.46 5.65 -0.05
C ASP A 317 -2.32 4.68 0.31
N LYS A 318 -1.06 5.13 0.14
CA LYS A 318 0.11 4.33 0.53
C LYS A 318 0.27 4.25 2.04
N VAL A 319 0.05 5.36 2.75
CA VAL A 319 0.08 5.38 4.22
C VAL A 319 -0.90 4.35 4.76
N MET A 320 -2.13 4.32 4.26
CA MET A 320 -3.14 3.33 4.68
C MET A 320 -2.71 1.89 4.46
N ARG A 321 -2.17 1.62 3.27
CA ARG A 321 -1.61 0.32 2.91
C ARG A 321 -0.50 -0.12 3.86
N TYR A 322 0.40 0.78 4.25
CA TYR A 322 1.47 0.48 5.19
C TYR A 322 0.99 0.35 6.64
N ILE A 323 -0.07 1.07 7.04
CA ILE A 323 -0.71 0.88 8.35
C ILE A 323 -1.33 -0.51 8.46
N GLY A 324 -1.96 -1.01 7.40
CA GLY A 324 -2.44 -2.40 7.33
C GLY A 324 -1.30 -3.40 7.54
N GLU A 325 -0.20 -3.24 6.79
CA GLU A 325 0.99 -4.08 6.93
C GLU A 325 1.60 -4.04 8.35
N CYS A 326 1.61 -2.87 8.99
CA CYS A 326 2.06 -2.72 10.37
C CYS A 326 1.26 -3.59 11.36
N ARG A 327 -0.06 -3.73 11.16
CA ARG A 327 -0.89 -4.62 11.98
C ARG A 327 -0.50 -6.08 11.78
N ASP A 328 -0.25 -6.49 10.54
CA ASP A 328 0.15 -7.85 10.18
C ASP A 328 1.55 -8.23 10.71
N LEU A 329 2.40 -7.24 10.93
CA LEU A 329 3.74 -7.36 11.54
C LEU A 329 3.72 -7.24 13.08
N ASN A 330 2.54 -7.14 13.70
CA ASN A 330 2.36 -6.93 15.14
C ASN A 330 2.99 -5.61 15.66
N CYS A 331 3.08 -4.57 14.83
CA CYS A 331 3.53 -3.23 15.22
C CYS A 331 2.42 -2.20 14.96
N ALA A 332 1.42 -2.12 15.87
CA ALA A 332 0.27 -1.25 15.66
C ALA A 332 0.68 0.23 15.51
N VAL A 333 -0.11 0.99 14.74
CA VAL A 333 0.10 2.43 14.59
C VAL A 333 -0.73 3.16 15.65
N LEU A 334 -0.05 3.74 16.62
CA LEU A 334 -0.66 4.52 17.71
C LEU A 334 -1.13 5.88 17.18
N PRO A 335 -2.21 6.44 17.75
CA PRO A 335 -2.70 7.77 17.38
C PRO A 335 -1.63 8.86 17.54
N PRO A 336 -1.76 9.98 16.81
CA PRO A 336 -0.90 11.14 17.03
C PRO A 336 -1.03 11.63 18.46
N ASP A 337 0.04 12.21 18.99
CA ASP A 337 0.05 12.84 20.30
C ASP A 337 1.10 13.97 20.29
N ILE A 338 0.72 15.14 20.78
CA ILE A 338 1.57 16.33 20.80
C ILE A 338 2.79 16.17 21.72
N ASN A 339 2.64 15.37 22.77
CA ASN A 339 3.66 15.18 23.80
C ASN A 339 4.70 14.12 23.42
N THR A 340 4.33 13.14 22.59
CA THR A 340 5.25 12.05 22.17
C THR A 340 5.57 12.06 20.68
N GLY A 341 4.73 12.65 19.84
CA GLY A 341 4.87 12.63 18.39
C GLY A 341 5.91 13.61 17.84
N PHE A 342 6.44 13.31 16.66
CA PHE A 342 7.36 14.15 15.91
C PHE A 342 6.77 14.48 14.54
N ALA A 343 7.52 15.18 13.69
CA ALA A 343 7.04 15.54 12.36
C ALA A 343 6.85 14.32 11.44
N GLY A 344 7.81 13.38 11.45
CA GLY A 344 7.67 12.06 10.84
C GLY A 344 7.08 11.02 11.81
N PHE A 345 6.76 9.84 11.27
CA PHE A 345 6.42 8.67 12.07
C PHE A 345 7.66 8.21 12.85
N THR A 346 7.44 7.77 14.08
CA THR A 346 8.51 7.38 15.02
C THR A 346 8.16 6.09 15.73
N VAL A 347 9.10 5.54 16.50
CA VAL A 347 8.84 4.33 17.31
C VAL A 347 8.29 4.75 18.68
N GLY A 348 7.16 4.16 19.06
CA GLY A 348 6.49 4.37 20.35
C GLY A 348 6.42 3.06 21.14
N GLY A 349 7.52 2.66 21.77
CA GLY A 349 7.64 1.35 22.42
C GLY A 349 7.70 0.24 21.38
N ASP A 350 6.79 -0.74 21.49
CA ASP A 350 6.70 -1.85 20.52
C ASP A 350 5.86 -1.51 19.27
N ASN A 351 5.42 -0.26 19.16
CA ASN A 351 4.48 0.21 18.14
C ASN A 351 5.06 1.39 17.34
N VAL A 352 4.37 1.79 16.27
CA VAL A 352 4.72 2.99 15.49
C VAL A 352 3.83 4.14 15.95
N ARG A 353 4.41 5.30 16.27
CA ARG A 353 3.66 6.52 16.59
C ARG A 353 3.38 7.33 15.32
N PHE A 354 2.13 7.77 15.16
CA PHE A 354 1.74 8.61 14.05
C PHE A 354 2.53 9.93 14.00
N GLY A 355 3.02 10.30 12.81
CA GLY A 355 3.72 11.56 12.59
C GLY A 355 2.76 12.74 12.51
N LEU A 356 2.99 13.79 13.28
CA LEU A 356 2.14 14.98 13.32
C LEU A 356 2.14 15.74 11.99
N GLY A 357 3.19 15.59 11.16
CA GLY A 357 3.27 16.18 9.83
C GLY A 357 2.33 15.53 8.80
N ALA A 358 1.85 14.31 9.05
CA ALA A 358 0.90 13.63 8.18
C ALA A 358 -0.56 14.06 8.39
N ILE A 359 -0.83 14.95 9.36
CA ILE A 359 -2.17 15.49 9.63
C ILE A 359 -2.51 16.55 8.56
N LYS A 360 -3.65 16.37 7.87
CA LYS A 360 -4.12 17.29 6.84
C LYS A 360 -4.33 18.69 7.42
N GLY A 361 -3.73 19.67 6.75
CA GLY A 361 -3.81 21.07 7.15
C GLY A 361 -2.77 21.49 8.20
N VAL A 362 -1.91 20.57 8.66
CA VAL A 362 -0.79 20.87 9.56
C VAL A 362 0.50 20.91 8.76
N GLY A 363 1.21 22.05 8.80
CA GLY A 363 2.46 22.21 8.06
C GLY A 363 3.66 21.67 8.83
N GLN A 364 4.64 21.11 8.12
CA GLN A 364 5.88 20.58 8.70
C GLN A 364 6.58 21.59 9.62
N ASN A 365 6.69 22.85 9.19
CA ASN A 365 7.33 23.92 9.97
C ASN A 365 6.59 24.21 11.29
N ALA A 366 5.26 24.08 11.30
CA ALA A 366 4.47 24.25 12.51
C ALA A 366 4.80 23.16 13.53
N ILE A 367 4.90 21.90 13.10
CA ILE A 367 5.27 20.79 13.98
C ILE A 367 6.71 20.92 14.48
N THR A 368 7.67 21.25 13.60
CA THR A 368 9.06 21.46 14.02
C THR A 368 9.15 22.53 15.11
N SER A 369 8.37 23.62 14.98
CA SER A 369 8.30 24.65 16.02
C SER A 369 7.72 24.13 17.33
N VAL A 370 6.65 23.34 17.29
CA VAL A 370 6.02 22.75 18.49
C VAL A 370 6.95 21.77 19.19
N VAL A 371 7.64 20.91 18.43
CA VAL A 371 8.61 19.94 18.96
C VAL A 371 9.79 20.66 19.60
N ALA A 372 10.35 21.69 18.96
CA ALA A 372 11.45 22.47 19.53
C ALA A 372 11.04 23.15 20.86
N GLU A 373 9.83 23.69 20.92
CA GLU A 373 9.28 24.31 22.14
C GLU A 373 9.05 23.26 23.25
N ARG A 374 8.61 22.06 22.89
CA ARG A 374 8.48 20.91 23.81
C ARG A 374 9.83 20.46 24.35
N GLU A 375 10.84 20.34 23.50
CA GLU A 375 12.20 19.96 23.91
C GLU A 375 12.84 21.02 24.81
N ALA A 376 12.56 22.30 24.56
CA ALA A 376 13.11 23.40 25.35
C ALA A 376 12.47 23.56 26.73
N LYS A 377 11.14 23.41 26.86
CA LYS A 377 10.40 23.71 28.11
C LYS A 377 9.67 22.51 28.73
N GLY A 378 9.78 21.32 28.13
CA GLY A 378 9.13 20.09 28.60
C GLY A 378 7.74 19.85 28.00
N ALA A 379 7.13 18.73 28.39
CA ALA A 379 5.81 18.29 27.90
C ALA A 379 4.69 19.31 28.22
N PHE A 380 3.72 19.42 27.32
CA PHE A 380 2.55 20.26 27.47
C PHE A 380 1.59 19.63 28.49
N GLN A 381 1.18 20.43 29.48
CA GLN A 381 0.37 19.96 30.61
C GLN A 381 -1.14 20.11 30.37
N SER A 382 -1.55 21.05 29.52
CA SER A 382 -2.95 21.33 29.23
C SER A 382 -3.12 21.99 27.86
N PHE A 383 -4.35 22.04 27.37
CA PHE A 383 -4.69 22.76 26.13
C PHE A 383 -4.35 24.25 26.21
N ALA A 384 -4.52 24.86 27.39
CA ALA A 384 -4.14 26.25 27.63
C ALA A 384 -2.61 26.45 27.58
N ASP A 385 -1.84 25.57 28.26
CA ASP A 385 -0.37 25.59 28.26
C ASP A 385 0.22 25.43 26.85
N LEU A 386 -0.38 24.57 26.02
CA LEU A 386 -0.01 24.46 24.60
C LEU A 386 -0.21 25.81 23.89
N LEU A 387 -1.39 26.40 24.01
CA LEU A 387 -1.72 27.65 23.31
C LEU A 387 -0.88 28.84 23.80
N GLU A 388 -0.49 28.89 25.06
CA GLU A 388 0.43 29.92 25.59
C GLU A 388 1.84 29.82 25.02
N ARG A 389 2.27 28.63 24.57
CA ARG A 389 3.66 28.35 24.19
C ARG A 389 3.91 28.34 22.68
N VAL A 390 2.88 28.14 21.86
CA VAL A 390 3.04 28.01 20.40
C VAL A 390 3.25 29.36 19.68
N ASP A 391 3.97 29.31 18.55
CA ASP A 391 4.06 30.45 17.62
C ASP A 391 2.83 30.48 16.69
N TYR A 392 1.92 31.42 16.96
CA TYR A 392 0.70 31.61 16.18
C TYR A 392 0.90 31.98 14.70
N ARG A 393 2.12 32.40 14.28
CA ARG A 393 2.43 32.63 12.86
C ARG A 393 2.49 31.31 12.08
N LEU A 394 2.91 30.24 12.75
CA LEU A 394 3.04 28.90 12.17
C LEU A 394 1.85 28.01 12.56
N VAL A 395 1.41 28.10 13.82
CA VAL A 395 0.29 27.32 14.39
C VAL A 395 -0.97 28.19 14.42
N ASN A 396 -1.61 28.34 13.25
CA ASN A 396 -2.85 29.10 13.14
C ASN A 396 -4.08 28.31 13.60
N LYS A 397 -5.24 28.96 13.65
CA LYS A 397 -6.53 28.35 14.06
C LYS A 397 -6.84 27.04 13.32
N LYS A 398 -6.54 26.96 12.03
CA LYS A 398 -6.78 25.76 11.22
C LYS A 398 -5.87 24.60 11.62
N VAL A 399 -4.61 24.89 11.95
CA VAL A 399 -3.66 23.87 12.45
C VAL A 399 -4.15 23.30 13.78
N ILE A 400 -4.60 24.17 14.70
CA ILE A 400 -5.12 23.74 16.01
C ILE A 400 -6.39 22.89 15.83
N GLU A 401 -7.32 23.31 14.97
CA GLU A 401 -8.52 22.55 14.64
C GLU A 401 -8.17 21.14 14.10
N SER A 402 -7.22 21.04 13.17
CA SER A 402 -6.74 19.75 12.67
C SER A 402 -6.08 18.89 13.77
N LEU A 403 -5.30 19.49 14.68
CA LEU A 403 -4.69 18.77 15.81
C LEU A 403 -5.73 18.24 16.81
N ILE A 404 -6.81 18.99 17.05
CA ILE A 404 -7.93 18.54 17.90
C ILE A 404 -8.66 17.37 17.21
N LYS A 405 -9.07 17.55 15.94
CA LYS A 405 -9.85 16.56 15.19
C LYS A 405 -9.11 15.23 15.02
N SER A 406 -7.79 15.30 14.82
CA SER A 406 -6.92 14.12 14.67
C SER A 406 -6.64 13.36 15.98
N GLY A 407 -6.99 13.91 17.14
CA GLY A 407 -6.69 13.31 18.44
C GLY A 407 -5.28 13.56 18.96
N ALA A 408 -4.50 14.41 18.29
CA ALA A 408 -3.15 14.75 18.72
C ALA A 408 -3.11 15.41 20.11
N LEU A 409 -4.23 16.00 20.56
CA LEU A 409 -4.33 16.72 21.83
C LEU A 409 -5.05 15.94 22.93
N ASP A 410 -5.42 14.67 22.69
CA ASP A 410 -6.19 13.86 23.65
C ASP A 410 -5.45 13.65 24.98
N SER A 411 -4.11 13.70 24.98
CA SER A 411 -3.28 13.57 26.18
C SER A 411 -3.38 14.77 27.13
N LEU A 412 -3.98 15.88 26.72
CA LEU A 412 -4.11 17.11 27.51
C LEU A 412 -5.30 17.13 28.46
N GLY A 413 -6.02 16.01 28.59
CA GLY A 413 -7.05 15.79 29.64
C GLY A 413 -8.42 16.44 29.38
N MET A 414 -8.63 17.03 28.22
CA MET A 414 -9.90 17.60 27.76
C MET A 414 -10.41 16.81 26.56
N HIS A 415 -11.71 16.55 26.47
CA HIS A 415 -12.29 15.86 25.32
C HIS A 415 -12.38 16.78 24.10
N ARG A 416 -12.26 16.21 22.90
CA ARG A 416 -12.12 16.95 21.64
C ARG A 416 -13.24 17.96 21.38
N ALA A 417 -14.47 17.63 21.75
CA ALA A 417 -15.63 18.52 21.61
C ALA A 417 -15.50 19.80 22.43
N GLU A 418 -15.00 19.71 23.66
CA GLU A 418 -14.77 20.87 24.53
C GLU A 418 -13.57 21.70 24.05
N MET A 419 -12.49 21.04 23.62
CA MET A 419 -11.35 21.74 23.01
C MET A 419 -11.79 22.54 21.78
N LEU A 420 -12.56 21.93 20.88
CA LEU A 420 -13.02 22.61 19.66
C LEU A 420 -14.02 23.73 19.97
N GLY A 421 -14.98 23.48 20.86
CA GLY A 421 -15.99 24.45 21.26
C GLY A 421 -15.41 25.67 21.98
N ASN A 422 -14.37 25.47 22.80
CA ASN A 422 -13.72 26.54 23.55
C ASN A 422 -12.47 27.12 22.86
N MET A 423 -12.02 26.55 21.73
CA MET A 423 -10.77 26.93 21.04
C MET A 423 -10.60 28.44 20.89
N GLY A 424 -11.64 29.16 20.43
CA GLY A 424 -11.57 30.62 20.26
C GLY A 424 -11.27 31.37 21.56
N ARG A 425 -11.95 30.99 22.66
CA ARG A 425 -11.80 31.62 23.98
C ARG A 425 -10.42 31.36 24.57
N VAL A 426 -9.91 30.12 24.45
CA VAL A 426 -8.58 29.77 24.96
C VAL A 426 -7.47 30.45 24.16
N MET A 427 -7.63 30.56 22.83
CA MET A 427 -6.67 31.27 21.98
C MET A 427 -6.60 32.77 22.32
N GLU A 428 -7.74 33.45 22.47
CA GLU A 428 -7.77 34.88 22.84
C GLU A 428 -7.12 35.12 24.20
N TRP A 429 -7.38 34.23 25.17
CA TRP A 429 -6.77 34.29 26.49
C TRP A 429 -5.25 34.08 26.40
N ALA A 430 -4.78 33.04 25.71
CA ALA A 430 -3.36 32.72 25.57
C ALA A 430 -2.57 33.82 24.82
N GLN A 431 -3.17 34.46 23.81
CA GLN A 431 -2.55 35.58 23.11
C GLN A 431 -2.35 36.80 24.03
N ARG A 432 -3.33 37.12 24.88
CA ARG A 432 -3.17 38.20 25.88
C ARG A 432 -2.04 37.88 26.86
N GLN A 433 -1.94 36.63 27.31
CA GLN A 433 -0.86 36.19 28.21
C GLN A 433 0.52 36.31 27.55
N GLN A 434 0.64 35.96 26.26
CA GLN A 434 1.88 36.16 25.50
C GLN A 434 2.23 37.65 25.34
N GLU A 435 1.24 38.51 25.08
CA GLU A 435 1.42 39.97 24.97
C GLU A 435 1.88 40.58 26.30
N ASP A 436 1.24 40.23 27.42
CA ASP A 436 1.59 40.71 28.77
C ASP A 436 3.02 40.28 29.16
N ALA A 437 3.41 39.05 28.82
CA ALA A 437 4.75 38.54 29.04
C ALA A 437 5.81 39.27 28.20
N GLN A 438 5.52 39.58 26.92
CA GLN A 438 6.42 40.32 26.04
C GLN A 438 6.57 41.79 26.42
N GLN A 439 5.51 42.39 26.97
CA GLN A 439 5.52 43.78 27.46
C GLN A 439 6.30 43.95 28.78
N GLY A 440 6.77 42.85 29.39
CA GLY A 440 7.67 42.89 30.53
C GLY A 440 7.02 43.50 31.78
N GLN A 441 5.70 43.38 31.92
CA GLN A 441 4.98 43.92 33.08
C GLN A 441 5.21 43.03 34.30
N ILE A 442 6.44 43.04 34.81
CA ILE A 442 6.71 42.76 36.22
C ILE A 442 5.84 43.76 36.97
N SER A 443 4.87 43.27 37.72
CA SER A 443 4.00 44.08 38.57
C SER A 443 4.87 44.89 39.55
N LEU A 444 5.25 46.09 39.14
CA LEU A 444 6.19 46.99 39.82
C LEU A 444 5.46 47.97 40.75
N PHE A 445 4.22 47.66 41.11
CA PHE A 445 3.41 48.41 42.07
C PHE A 445 2.99 47.50 43.21
N GLY A 446 3.86 47.41 44.22
CA GLY A 446 3.46 47.06 45.57
C GLY A 446 2.49 48.11 46.09
N GLY A 447 1.19 47.79 46.08
CA GLY A 447 0.17 48.68 46.61
C GLY A 447 -1.22 48.12 46.39
N THR A 448 -1.68 47.27 47.33
CA THR A 448 -3.08 46.97 47.68
C THR A 448 -4.15 47.23 46.60
N ALA A 449 -3.93 46.71 45.40
CA ALA A 449 -4.99 46.28 44.52
C ALA A 449 -4.99 44.76 44.68
N GLU A 450 -6.15 44.18 44.95
CA GLU A 450 -6.35 42.74 44.80
C GLU A 450 -5.68 42.31 43.49
N PRO A 451 -4.96 41.17 43.47
CA PRO A 451 -4.41 40.67 42.22
C PRO A 451 -5.58 40.69 41.23
N ALA A 452 -5.47 41.48 40.16
CA ALA A 452 -6.44 41.42 39.07
C ALA A 452 -6.52 39.93 38.77
N ALA A 453 -7.66 39.33 39.09
CA ALA A 453 -7.83 37.90 38.98
C ALA A 453 -7.34 37.55 37.58
N THR A 454 -6.21 36.83 37.49
CA THR A 454 -5.78 36.16 36.26
C THR A 454 -7.04 35.52 35.75
N GLY A 455 -7.62 36.09 34.69
CA GLY A 455 -9.03 35.89 34.37
C GLY A 455 -9.27 34.40 34.29
N MET A 456 -9.99 33.85 35.27
CA MET A 456 -10.20 32.41 35.36
C MET A 456 -10.83 32.00 34.03
N LEU A 457 -10.11 31.17 33.27
CA LEU A 457 -10.54 30.70 31.97
C LEU A 457 -11.84 29.90 32.17
N SER A 458 -12.99 30.56 32.00
CA SER A 458 -14.29 29.91 32.08
C SER A 458 -14.51 29.18 30.76
N LEU A 459 -14.55 27.85 30.83
CA LEU A 459 -14.85 26.98 29.70
C LEU A 459 -16.33 26.61 29.71
N ASP A 460 -16.94 26.57 28.53
CA ASP A 460 -18.31 26.08 28.37
C ASP A 460 -18.29 24.55 28.35
N SER A 461 -19.20 23.94 29.12
CA SER A 461 -19.37 22.48 29.12
C SER A 461 -20.02 22.04 27.80
N VAL A 462 -19.27 21.26 27.00
CA VAL A 462 -19.75 20.68 25.73
C VAL A 462 -19.90 19.17 25.89
N MET A 463 -20.99 18.59 25.36
CA MET A 463 -21.14 17.14 25.33
C MET A 463 -20.07 16.50 24.43
N PRO A 464 -19.49 15.34 24.80
CA PRO A 464 -18.63 14.58 23.91
C PRO A 464 -19.30 14.27 22.58
N TRP A 465 -18.50 14.21 21.51
CA TRP A 465 -18.96 13.71 20.22
C TRP A 465 -19.41 12.26 20.35
N ASN A 466 -20.38 11.87 19.53
CA ASN A 466 -20.66 10.45 19.34
C ASN A 466 -19.56 9.80 18.47
N ASP A 467 -19.49 8.46 18.47
CA ASP A 467 -18.45 7.73 17.74
C ASP A 467 -18.43 8.06 16.24
N ALA A 468 -19.60 8.23 15.62
CA ALA A 468 -19.70 8.54 14.19
C ALA A 468 -19.15 9.94 13.85
N GLU A 469 -19.47 10.94 14.66
CA GLU A 469 -18.92 12.30 14.55
C GLU A 469 -17.42 12.33 14.76
N GLN A 470 -16.92 11.63 15.79
CA GLN A 470 -15.49 11.53 16.06
C GLN A 470 -14.73 10.87 14.89
N LEU A 471 -15.24 9.75 14.37
CA LEU A 471 -14.66 9.06 13.22
C LEU A 471 -14.70 9.92 11.94
N ALA A 472 -15.75 10.71 11.74
CA ALA A 472 -15.83 11.65 10.62
C ALA A 472 -14.74 12.73 10.71
N TYR A 473 -14.52 13.30 11.91
CA TYR A 473 -13.44 14.26 12.13
C TYR A 473 -12.04 13.66 12.00
N GLU A 474 -11.84 12.41 12.43
CA GLU A 474 -10.58 11.70 12.21
C GLU A 474 -10.31 11.50 10.73
N LYS A 475 -11.30 11.04 9.96
CA LYS A 475 -11.15 10.90 8.50
C LYS A 475 -10.92 12.24 7.80
N GLU A 476 -11.54 13.32 8.27
CA GLU A 476 -11.29 14.67 7.76
C GLU A 476 -9.83 15.08 7.98
N ALA A 477 -9.31 14.89 9.20
CA ALA A 477 -7.98 15.36 9.61
C ALA A 477 -6.83 14.42 9.20
N LEU A 478 -7.04 13.11 9.21
CA LEU A 478 -6.02 12.10 8.96
C LEU A 478 -6.16 11.44 7.58
N GLY A 479 -7.36 11.50 7.00
CA GLY A 479 -7.72 10.79 5.76
C GLY A 479 -8.28 9.39 5.99
N PHE A 480 -8.28 8.89 7.23
CA PHE A 480 -8.71 7.54 7.58
C PHE A 480 -9.02 7.42 9.08
N TYR A 481 -9.52 6.25 9.51
CA TYR A 481 -9.91 5.99 10.89
C TYR A 481 -8.76 5.38 11.71
N ILE A 482 -8.32 6.05 12.78
CA ILE A 482 -7.25 5.58 13.68
C ILE A 482 -7.83 4.92 14.93
N SER A 483 -8.87 5.51 15.53
CA SER A 483 -9.37 5.11 16.85
C SER A 483 -10.22 3.84 16.83
N SER A 484 -11.06 3.64 15.81
CA SER A 484 -11.79 2.40 15.59
C SER A 484 -12.19 2.23 14.12
N HIS A 485 -12.39 1.00 13.66
CA HIS A 485 -12.91 0.76 12.30
C HIS A 485 -14.42 1.05 12.28
N PRO A 486 -15.00 1.64 11.22
CA PRO A 486 -16.46 1.86 11.13
C PRO A 486 -17.28 0.57 11.33
N LEU A 487 -16.70 -0.57 10.97
CA LEU A 487 -17.30 -1.89 11.16
C LEU A 487 -17.29 -2.37 12.61
N THR A 488 -16.53 -1.75 13.51
CA THR A 488 -16.47 -2.14 14.93
C THR A 488 -17.85 -1.98 15.58
N ALA A 489 -18.54 -0.88 15.27
CA ALA A 489 -19.90 -0.61 15.77
C ALA A 489 -20.94 -1.64 15.29
N VAL A 490 -20.69 -2.27 14.13
CA VAL A 490 -21.57 -3.28 13.53
C VAL A 490 -20.95 -4.68 13.51
N GLN A 491 -19.90 -4.92 14.29
CA GLN A 491 -19.14 -6.17 14.27
C GLN A 491 -19.99 -7.37 14.69
N SER A 492 -20.82 -7.20 15.72
CA SER A 492 -21.76 -8.23 16.17
C SER A 492 -22.77 -8.62 15.09
N GLN A 493 -23.23 -7.64 14.30
CA GLN A 493 -24.15 -7.86 13.18
C GLN A 493 -23.46 -8.61 12.04
N LEU A 494 -22.24 -8.16 11.68
CA LEU A 494 -21.45 -8.80 10.64
C LEU A 494 -21.16 -10.26 10.98
N GLN A 495 -20.72 -10.56 12.21
CA GLN A 495 -20.46 -11.94 12.64
C GLN A 495 -21.67 -12.88 12.52
N ARG A 496 -22.90 -12.33 12.57
CA ARG A 496 -24.14 -13.11 12.42
C ARG A 496 -24.53 -13.34 10.96
N LEU A 497 -24.14 -12.44 10.05
CA LEU A 497 -24.60 -12.41 8.66
C LEU A 497 -23.56 -12.88 7.64
N VAL A 498 -22.27 -12.67 7.92
CA VAL A 498 -21.18 -13.05 7.01
C VAL A 498 -20.86 -14.54 7.13
N THR A 499 -20.54 -15.17 6.01
CA THR A 499 -20.11 -16.57 5.96
C THR A 499 -18.62 -16.72 5.67
N ALA A 500 -17.97 -15.66 5.17
CA ALA A 500 -16.55 -15.57 4.93
C ALA A 500 -16.04 -14.16 5.26
N ASN A 501 -14.74 -14.04 5.47
CA ASN A 501 -14.02 -12.78 5.65
C ASN A 501 -12.78 -12.77 4.73
N SER A 502 -12.03 -11.67 4.71
CA SER A 502 -10.87 -11.49 3.84
C SER A 502 -9.79 -12.57 4.01
N GLN A 503 -9.69 -13.19 5.18
CA GLN A 503 -8.72 -14.26 5.46
C GLN A 503 -9.24 -15.65 5.07
N THR A 504 -10.54 -15.92 5.25
CA THR A 504 -11.16 -17.24 4.97
C THR A 504 -11.71 -17.38 3.56
N LEU A 505 -11.80 -16.28 2.81
CA LEU A 505 -12.36 -16.26 1.45
C LEU A 505 -11.64 -17.22 0.51
N ALA A 506 -10.30 -17.26 0.57
CA ALA A 506 -9.47 -18.11 -0.29
C ALA A 506 -9.62 -19.62 0.01
N GLU A 507 -10.14 -19.98 1.19
CA GLU A 507 -10.35 -21.38 1.59
C GLU A 507 -11.61 -22.00 0.94
N GLN A 508 -12.45 -21.19 0.29
CA GLN A 508 -13.73 -21.60 -0.31
C GLN A 508 -13.81 -21.29 -1.83
N PRO A 509 -12.89 -21.81 -2.66
CA PRO A 509 -12.86 -21.52 -4.09
C PRO A 509 -14.15 -22.00 -4.78
N GLY A 510 -14.79 -21.12 -5.56
CA GLY A 510 -16.06 -21.41 -6.24
C GLY A 510 -17.29 -21.46 -5.33
N GLY A 511 -17.13 -21.24 -4.01
CA GLY A 511 -18.23 -21.23 -3.05
C GLY A 511 -19.05 -19.94 -3.10
N GLU A 512 -20.34 -20.04 -2.77
CA GLU A 512 -21.19 -18.88 -2.49
C GLU A 512 -20.93 -18.36 -1.08
N VAL A 513 -20.60 -17.07 -0.98
CA VAL A 513 -20.18 -16.43 0.26
C VAL A 513 -20.90 -15.10 0.47
N LYS A 514 -21.10 -14.75 1.74
CA LYS A 514 -21.54 -13.43 2.19
C LYS A 514 -20.37 -12.78 2.92
N VAL A 515 -19.94 -11.62 2.44
CA VAL A 515 -18.90 -10.81 3.08
C VAL A 515 -19.48 -9.45 3.40
N GLY A 516 -19.04 -8.83 4.49
CA GLY A 516 -19.52 -7.51 4.88
C GLY A 516 -18.37 -6.58 5.21
N GLY A 517 -18.48 -5.34 4.75
CA GLY A 517 -17.39 -4.38 4.80
C GLY A 517 -17.79 -2.99 4.34
N VAL A 518 -16.81 -2.09 4.27
CA VAL A 518 -16.98 -0.74 3.70
C VAL A 518 -16.21 -0.66 2.40
N ILE A 519 -16.78 0.00 1.38
CA ILE A 519 -16.07 0.21 0.11
C ILE A 519 -15.04 1.33 0.32
N THR A 520 -13.76 1.03 0.06
CA THR A 520 -12.66 1.99 0.17
C THR A 520 -12.24 2.55 -1.18
N GLN A 521 -12.37 1.75 -2.24
CA GLN A 521 -11.99 2.14 -3.59
C GLN A 521 -12.97 1.58 -4.62
N GLN A 522 -13.26 2.38 -5.65
CA GLN A 522 -14.09 2.00 -6.78
C GLN A 522 -13.39 2.39 -8.09
N ARG A 523 -13.23 1.41 -8.98
CA ARG A 523 -12.74 1.63 -10.34
C ARG A 523 -13.78 1.13 -11.34
N THR A 524 -14.27 2.02 -12.20
CA THR A 524 -15.22 1.65 -13.25
C THR A 524 -14.50 1.40 -14.57
N GLN A 525 -14.96 0.40 -15.33
CA GLN A 525 -14.47 0.09 -16.66
C GLN A 525 -15.63 -0.21 -17.60
N LEU A 526 -15.46 0.11 -18.87
CA LEU A 526 -16.39 -0.28 -19.91
C LEU A 526 -15.98 -1.65 -20.45
N THR A 527 -16.94 -2.57 -20.51
CA THR A 527 -16.74 -3.88 -21.16
C THR A 527 -16.59 -3.70 -22.67
N LYS A 528 -16.13 -4.75 -23.37
CA LYS A 528 -16.06 -4.78 -24.85
C LYS A 528 -17.42 -4.49 -25.54
N LYS A 529 -18.54 -4.67 -24.83
CA LYS A 529 -19.89 -4.38 -25.31
C LYS A 529 -20.38 -2.95 -24.99
N GLY A 530 -19.58 -2.15 -24.28
CA GLY A 530 -19.91 -0.77 -23.90
C GLY A 530 -20.64 -0.64 -22.55
N ASP A 531 -20.96 -1.73 -21.87
CA ASP A 531 -21.61 -1.70 -20.56
C ASP A 531 -20.61 -1.41 -19.44
N ARG A 532 -21.03 -0.66 -18.42
CA ARG A 532 -20.19 -0.29 -17.25
C ARG A 532 -20.14 -1.43 -16.24
N MET A 533 -18.94 -1.86 -15.87
CA MET A 533 -18.65 -2.74 -14.73
C MET A 533 -17.78 -2.01 -13.71
N ALA A 534 -17.71 -2.51 -12.48
CA ALA A 534 -16.87 -1.93 -11.43
C ALA A 534 -16.01 -3.00 -10.75
N PHE A 535 -14.80 -2.59 -10.37
CA PHE A 535 -13.93 -3.28 -9.43
C PHE A 535 -13.96 -2.48 -8.15
N LEU A 536 -14.44 -3.09 -7.08
CA LEU A 536 -14.53 -2.49 -5.75
C LEU A 536 -13.48 -3.11 -4.85
N THR A 537 -12.94 -2.32 -3.93
CA THR A 537 -12.14 -2.81 -2.80
C THR A 537 -13.00 -2.69 -1.55
N LEU A 538 -13.39 -3.84 -1.00
CA LEU A 538 -14.16 -3.95 0.23
C LEU A 538 -13.18 -4.17 1.39
N GLU A 539 -13.18 -3.27 2.38
CA GLU A 539 -12.43 -3.44 3.62
C GLU A 539 -13.33 -4.08 4.68
N ASP A 540 -12.88 -5.19 5.26
CA ASP A 540 -13.50 -5.82 6.42
C ASP A 540 -12.62 -5.64 7.68
N LEU A 541 -12.99 -6.27 8.80
CA LEU A 541 -12.22 -6.14 10.05
C LEU A 541 -10.83 -6.81 10.01
N TYR A 542 -10.54 -7.61 8.98
CA TYR A 542 -9.37 -8.48 8.91
C TYR A 542 -8.47 -8.17 7.71
N GLY A 543 -8.91 -7.35 6.75
CA GLY A 543 -8.19 -7.06 5.52
C GLY A 543 -9.09 -6.49 4.42
N THR A 544 -8.64 -6.65 3.17
CA THR A 544 -9.34 -6.13 1.98
C THR A 544 -9.67 -7.24 1.00
N ILE A 545 -10.83 -7.16 0.36
CA ILE A 545 -11.33 -8.09 -0.66
C ILE A 545 -11.54 -7.32 -1.96
N GLU A 546 -11.04 -7.85 -3.07
CA GLU A 546 -11.36 -7.33 -4.40
C GLU A 546 -12.68 -7.94 -4.89
N VAL A 547 -13.65 -7.07 -5.19
CA VAL A 547 -15.01 -7.44 -5.57
C VAL A 547 -15.28 -6.97 -6.99
N ILE A 548 -15.58 -7.92 -7.89
CA ILE A 548 -15.94 -7.65 -9.28
C ILE A 548 -17.45 -7.54 -9.38
N VAL A 549 -17.94 -6.40 -9.88
CA VAL A 549 -19.36 -6.14 -10.08
C VAL A 549 -19.65 -6.03 -11.57
N PHE A 550 -20.30 -7.04 -12.13
CA PHE A 550 -20.71 -7.06 -13.53
C PHE A 550 -21.85 -6.04 -13.81
N PRO A 551 -22.06 -5.66 -15.08
CA PRO A 551 -22.92 -4.52 -15.41
C PRO A 551 -24.36 -4.58 -14.93
N ASP A 552 -24.99 -5.76 -14.90
CA ASP A 552 -26.38 -5.90 -14.44
C ASP A 552 -26.49 -5.63 -12.94
N THR A 553 -25.59 -6.22 -12.14
CA THR A 553 -25.52 -5.99 -10.68
C THR A 553 -25.12 -4.54 -10.38
N TYR A 554 -24.14 -3.99 -11.11
CA TYR A 554 -23.68 -2.61 -10.91
C TYR A 554 -24.78 -1.59 -11.17
N ARG A 555 -25.62 -1.79 -12.19
CA ARG A 555 -26.79 -0.93 -12.46
C ARG A 555 -27.80 -0.91 -11.31
N GLN A 556 -27.96 -2.04 -10.60
CA GLN A 556 -28.90 -2.15 -9.49
C GLN A 556 -28.33 -1.60 -8.17
N SER A 557 -27.01 -1.64 -7.99
CA SER A 557 -26.36 -1.29 -6.73
C SER A 557 -25.55 0.02 -6.76
N ILE A 558 -25.65 0.82 -7.83
CA ILE A 558 -24.80 2.00 -8.03
C ILE A 558 -24.82 2.97 -6.83
N THR A 559 -26.00 3.23 -6.26
CA THR A 559 -26.18 4.11 -5.11
C THR A 559 -25.50 3.57 -3.86
N TYR A 560 -25.45 2.24 -3.70
CA TYR A 560 -24.77 1.60 -2.57
C TYR A 560 -23.27 1.56 -2.78
N CYS A 561 -22.81 1.36 -4.02
CA CYS A 561 -21.39 1.35 -4.36
C CYS A 561 -20.70 2.70 -4.09
N GLU A 562 -21.45 3.81 -4.17
CA GLU A 562 -20.97 5.16 -3.89
C GLU A 562 -21.12 5.57 -2.41
N SER A 563 -21.74 4.72 -1.58
CA SER A 563 -21.98 4.98 -0.15
C SER A 563 -20.79 4.56 0.71
N GLU A 564 -20.58 5.28 1.81
CA GLU A 564 -19.58 4.94 2.84
C GLU A 564 -20.18 4.09 3.98
N GLU A 565 -21.43 3.65 3.83
CA GLU A 565 -22.10 2.80 4.82
C GLU A 565 -21.58 1.36 4.78
N PRO A 566 -21.61 0.63 5.91
CA PRO A 566 -21.35 -0.81 5.91
C PRO A 566 -22.31 -1.55 4.97
N LEU A 567 -21.77 -2.33 4.04
CA LEU A 567 -22.50 -3.13 3.07
C LEU A 567 -22.34 -4.62 3.35
N LEU A 568 -23.34 -5.39 2.96
CA LEU A 568 -23.28 -6.84 2.85
C LEU A 568 -23.30 -7.22 1.36
N ILE A 569 -22.34 -8.03 0.95
CA ILE A 569 -22.15 -8.47 -0.44
C ILE A 569 -22.29 -9.98 -0.52
N TRP A 570 -23.18 -10.44 -1.39
CA TRP A 570 -23.33 -11.84 -1.77
C TRP A 570 -22.59 -12.06 -3.07
N GLY A 571 -21.80 -13.12 -3.13
CA GLY A 571 -21.05 -13.42 -4.33
C GLY A 571 -20.45 -14.81 -4.33
N THR A 572 -19.75 -15.11 -5.42
CA THR A 572 -19.00 -16.36 -5.59
C THR A 572 -17.51 -16.06 -5.59
N VAL A 573 -16.73 -16.86 -4.87
CA VAL A 573 -15.27 -16.77 -4.88
C VAL A 573 -14.73 -17.27 -6.22
N GLU A 574 -13.83 -16.51 -6.84
CA GLU A 574 -13.24 -16.89 -8.12
C GLU A 574 -12.18 -18.00 -7.92
N SER A 575 -12.38 -19.15 -8.56
CA SER A 575 -11.62 -20.39 -8.34
C SER A 575 -10.13 -20.33 -8.70
N ASP A 576 -9.71 -19.35 -9.50
CA ASP A 576 -8.34 -19.19 -10.03
C ASP A 576 -7.61 -17.97 -9.43
N SER A 577 -8.09 -17.43 -8.30
CA SER A 577 -7.57 -16.19 -7.72
C SER A 577 -7.34 -16.26 -6.21
N ASP A 578 -6.36 -15.48 -5.75
CA ASP A 578 -6.04 -15.28 -4.34
C ASP A 578 -7.03 -14.30 -3.68
N GLY A 579 -8.28 -14.75 -3.48
CA GLY A 579 -9.26 -14.01 -2.69
C GLY A 579 -10.02 -12.90 -3.44
N ARG A 580 -10.31 -13.08 -4.73
CA ARG A 580 -11.29 -12.24 -5.45
C ARG A 580 -12.67 -12.86 -5.43
N MET A 581 -13.70 -12.01 -5.38
CA MET A 581 -15.08 -12.45 -5.47
C MET A 581 -15.86 -11.71 -6.56
N ILE A 582 -16.83 -12.39 -7.14
CA ILE A 582 -17.78 -11.79 -8.08
C ILE A 582 -19.07 -11.50 -7.32
N ALA A 583 -19.43 -10.22 -7.21
CA ALA A 583 -20.66 -9.79 -6.58
C ALA A 583 -21.87 -10.16 -7.43
N GLN A 584 -22.81 -10.84 -6.82
CA GLN A 584 -24.13 -11.12 -7.38
C GLN A 584 -25.15 -10.11 -6.84
N ARG A 585 -25.01 -9.69 -5.58
CA ARG A 585 -25.91 -8.75 -4.91
C ARG A 585 -25.19 -7.92 -3.85
N ILE A 586 -25.56 -6.65 -3.72
CA ILE A 586 -24.98 -5.70 -2.76
C ILE A 586 -26.13 -4.96 -2.07
N MET A 587 -26.13 -4.91 -0.73
CA MET A 587 -27.13 -4.20 0.05
C MET A 587 -26.51 -3.52 1.27
N PRO A 588 -27.10 -2.41 1.77
CA PRO A 588 -26.71 -1.84 3.06
C PRO A 588 -26.97 -2.81 4.22
N LEU A 589 -26.02 -2.92 5.15
CA LEU A 589 -26.12 -3.79 6.32
C LEU A 589 -27.32 -3.42 7.21
N GLN A 590 -27.60 -2.12 7.32
CA GLN A 590 -28.68 -1.58 8.15
C GLN A 590 -30.07 -1.61 7.47
N SER A 591 -30.18 -2.10 6.24
CA SER A 591 -31.49 -2.22 5.56
C SER A 591 -32.37 -3.29 6.23
N GLU A 592 -33.65 -2.99 6.49
CA GLU A 592 -34.62 -3.98 6.99
C GLU A 592 -34.73 -5.21 6.05
N GLU A 593 -34.54 -5.01 4.75
CA GLU A 593 -34.60 -6.09 3.77
C GLU A 593 -33.49 -7.12 3.95
N THR A 594 -32.29 -6.69 4.36
CA THR A 594 -31.14 -7.57 4.63
C THR A 594 -31.49 -8.59 5.72
N TRP A 595 -32.21 -8.15 6.75
CA TRP A 595 -32.59 -9.02 7.86
C TRP A 595 -33.82 -9.87 7.56
N ARG A 596 -34.80 -9.37 6.81
CA ARG A 596 -35.99 -10.16 6.40
C ARG A 596 -35.67 -11.40 5.58
N GLU A 597 -34.50 -11.46 4.95
CA GLU A 597 -34.05 -12.67 4.23
C GLU A 597 -33.58 -13.79 5.16
N CYS A 598 -33.30 -13.51 6.43
CA CYS A 598 -33.00 -14.53 7.42
C CYS A 598 -34.27 -15.35 7.68
N ARG A 599 -34.29 -16.59 7.21
CA ARG A 599 -35.46 -17.49 7.33
C ARG A 599 -35.43 -18.29 8.62
N GLN A 600 -34.31 -18.28 9.33
CA GLN A 600 -34.16 -19.01 10.58
C GLN A 600 -33.35 -18.23 11.61
N VAL A 601 -33.81 -18.24 12.85
CA VAL A 601 -33.09 -17.73 14.02
C VAL A 601 -32.78 -18.91 14.95
N THR A 602 -31.51 -19.20 15.17
CA THR A 602 -31.06 -20.25 16.08
C THR A 602 -30.64 -19.65 17.42
N LEU A 603 -31.26 -20.09 18.51
CA LEU A 603 -30.94 -19.72 19.88
C LEU A 603 -30.23 -20.90 20.56
N THR A 604 -28.97 -20.69 20.94
CA THR A 604 -28.20 -21.67 21.70
C THR A 604 -28.47 -21.46 23.18
N LEU A 605 -29.04 -22.47 23.85
CA LEU A 605 -29.42 -22.39 25.25
C LEU A 605 -28.41 -23.15 26.09
N ALA A 606 -27.90 -22.50 27.14
CA ALA A 606 -27.02 -23.15 28.12
C ALA A 606 -27.82 -24.20 28.95
N PRO A 607 -27.20 -25.31 29.36
CA PRO A 607 -27.88 -26.39 30.09
C PRO A 607 -28.44 -25.99 31.46
N GLN A 608 -27.99 -24.86 32.03
CA GLN A 608 -28.39 -24.37 33.36
C GLN A 608 -29.27 -23.10 33.30
N LEU A 609 -29.93 -22.84 32.16
CA LEU A 609 -30.70 -21.61 32.00
C LEU A 609 -31.92 -21.55 32.94
N GLU A 610 -32.08 -20.44 33.67
CA GLU A 610 -33.22 -20.26 34.57
C GLU A 610 -34.55 -20.14 33.82
N LYS A 611 -35.62 -20.62 34.45
CA LYS A 611 -36.99 -20.51 33.90
C LYS A 611 -37.43 -19.06 33.67
N SER A 612 -36.94 -18.12 34.47
CA SER A 612 -37.16 -16.67 34.35
C SER A 612 -36.71 -16.15 32.99
N VAL A 613 -35.50 -16.50 32.56
CA VAL A 613 -34.88 -16.10 31.29
C VAL A 613 -35.63 -16.72 30.10
N LEU A 614 -36.05 -17.99 30.19
CA LEU A 614 -36.85 -18.62 29.14
C LEU A 614 -38.21 -17.94 28.91
N LEU A 615 -38.83 -17.42 29.96
CA LEU A 615 -40.08 -16.67 29.84
C LEU A 615 -39.84 -15.30 29.18
N GLN A 616 -38.75 -14.61 29.52
CA GLN A 616 -38.36 -13.35 28.88
C GLN A 616 -38.04 -13.54 27.39
N VAL A 617 -37.31 -14.59 27.03
CA VAL A 617 -37.05 -14.95 25.63
C VAL A 617 -38.36 -15.20 24.89
N ARG A 618 -39.29 -15.98 25.46
CA ARG A 618 -40.62 -16.20 24.85
C ARG A 618 -41.37 -14.89 24.63
N ASP A 619 -41.35 -13.98 25.61
CA ASP A 619 -42.09 -12.71 25.54
C ASP A 619 -41.49 -11.80 24.46
N LEU A 620 -40.16 -11.73 24.35
CA LEU A 620 -39.47 -11.05 23.25
C LEU A 620 -39.83 -11.63 21.89
N LEU A 621 -39.78 -12.96 21.73
CA LEU A 621 -40.17 -13.60 20.47
C LEU A 621 -41.63 -13.33 20.11
N THR A 622 -42.52 -13.26 21.10
CA THR A 622 -43.95 -12.97 20.87
C THR A 622 -44.19 -11.50 20.50
N SER A 623 -43.32 -10.59 20.94
CA SER A 623 -43.43 -9.14 20.70
C SER A 623 -43.07 -8.73 19.27
N ALA A 624 -42.34 -9.57 18.54
CA ALA A 624 -41.83 -9.29 17.19
C ALA A 624 -42.21 -10.39 16.18
N PRO A 625 -43.50 -10.58 15.86
CA PRO A 625 -43.95 -11.64 14.96
C PRO A 625 -43.43 -11.46 13.53
N GLY A 626 -43.07 -12.56 12.86
CA GLY A 626 -42.63 -12.55 11.46
C GLY A 626 -42.49 -13.94 10.83
N GLU A 627 -41.74 -14.03 9.74
CA GLU A 627 -41.66 -15.23 8.89
C GLU A 627 -40.48 -16.16 9.23
N ALA A 628 -39.55 -15.77 10.10
CA ALA A 628 -38.38 -16.59 10.40
C ALA A 628 -38.68 -17.66 11.44
N ASP A 629 -38.29 -18.90 11.15
CA ASP A 629 -38.41 -20.04 12.06
C ASP A 629 -37.41 -19.91 13.22
N VAL A 630 -37.86 -20.07 14.46
CA VAL A 630 -36.96 -20.13 15.62
C VAL A 630 -36.56 -21.57 15.91
N VAL A 631 -35.25 -21.82 16.05
CA VAL A 631 -34.67 -23.12 16.41
C VAL A 631 -33.92 -22.98 17.73
N LEU A 632 -34.24 -23.83 18.69
CA LEU A 632 -33.55 -23.92 19.97
C LEU A 632 -32.48 -25.01 19.88
N ALA A 633 -31.21 -24.65 20.01
CA ALA A 633 -30.09 -25.57 20.08
C ALA A 633 -29.71 -25.78 21.55
N LEU A 634 -29.91 -26.99 22.06
CA LEU A 634 -29.54 -27.40 23.41
C LEU A 634 -28.23 -28.20 23.34
N ALA A 635 -27.25 -27.82 24.17
CA ALA A 635 -26.02 -28.57 24.37
C ALA A 635 -26.04 -29.20 25.76
N PHE A 636 -25.97 -30.53 25.83
CA PHE A 636 -25.93 -31.28 27.09
C PHE A 636 -24.48 -31.50 27.54
N GLU A 637 -24.27 -31.76 28.85
CA GLU A 637 -22.94 -31.91 29.46
C GLU A 637 -22.16 -33.14 28.92
N ASP A 638 -22.85 -34.10 28.32
CA ASP A 638 -22.29 -35.28 27.65
C ASP A 638 -21.84 -35.02 26.20
N GLY A 639 -22.05 -33.80 25.69
CA GLY A 639 -21.69 -33.40 24.32
C GLY A 639 -22.79 -33.64 23.29
N GLU A 640 -23.95 -34.19 23.66
CA GLU A 640 -25.09 -34.30 22.75
C GLU A 640 -25.68 -32.92 22.43
N ARG A 641 -26.02 -32.70 21.15
CA ARG A 641 -26.63 -31.46 20.66
C ARG A 641 -28.00 -31.75 20.07
N VAL A 642 -29.05 -31.18 20.67
CA VAL A 642 -30.43 -31.33 20.21
C VAL A 642 -30.91 -30.02 19.62
N ARG A 643 -31.49 -30.07 18.42
CA ARG A 643 -32.13 -28.92 17.76
C ARG A 643 -33.64 -29.10 17.77
N LEU A 644 -34.36 -28.19 18.41
CA LEU A 644 -35.81 -28.18 18.50
C LEU A 644 -36.35 -27.01 17.70
N ARG A 645 -37.23 -27.26 16.73
CA ARG A 645 -37.97 -26.19 16.05
C ARG A 645 -39.07 -25.69 16.98
N ALA A 646 -39.11 -24.39 17.24
CA ALA A 646 -40.15 -23.76 18.04
C ALA A 646 -41.51 -23.79 17.32
N SER A 647 -42.59 -23.51 18.06
CA SER A 647 -43.93 -23.41 17.49
C SER A 647 -44.00 -22.29 16.44
N GLN A 648 -44.83 -22.45 15.41
CA GLN A 648 -45.10 -21.40 14.42
C GLN A 648 -45.63 -20.08 15.04
N ARG A 649 -46.16 -20.13 16.26
CA ARG A 649 -46.58 -18.93 17.01
C ARG A 649 -45.41 -18.08 17.53
N LEU A 650 -44.19 -18.62 17.45
CA LEU A 650 -42.95 -17.97 17.88
C LEU A 650 -42.06 -17.65 16.67
N CYS A 651 -42.60 -17.65 15.45
CA CYS A 651 -41.88 -17.14 14.29
C CYS A 651 -41.72 -15.62 14.41
N VAL A 652 -40.53 -15.12 14.09
CA VAL A 652 -40.17 -13.73 14.36
C VAL A 652 -39.74 -12.98 13.11
N ALA A 653 -39.87 -11.66 13.15
CA ALA A 653 -39.15 -10.79 12.22
C ALA A 653 -37.76 -10.57 12.82
N PRO A 654 -36.69 -11.13 12.24
CA PRO A 654 -35.35 -10.91 12.74
C PRO A 654 -35.01 -9.44 12.49
N THR A 655 -35.08 -8.63 13.54
CA THR A 655 -34.63 -7.23 13.50
C THR A 655 -33.40 -7.12 14.38
N HIS A 656 -32.55 -6.14 14.09
CA HIS A 656 -31.36 -5.88 14.89
C HIS A 656 -31.68 -5.77 16.39
N GLN A 657 -32.70 -4.97 16.74
CA GLN A 657 -33.11 -4.75 18.12
C GLN A 657 -33.50 -6.05 18.82
N LEU A 658 -34.32 -6.89 18.18
CA LEU A 658 -34.75 -8.17 18.75
C LEU A 658 -33.55 -9.10 18.99
N LEU A 659 -32.63 -9.16 18.03
CA LEU A 659 -31.48 -10.04 18.10
C LEU A 659 -30.46 -9.61 19.18
N ASP A 660 -30.34 -8.31 19.45
CA ASP A 660 -29.52 -7.79 20.53
C ASP A 660 -30.16 -7.98 21.91
N ASP A 661 -31.47 -7.76 22.02
CA ASP A 661 -32.21 -8.03 23.26
C ASP A 661 -32.13 -9.53 23.64
N LEU A 662 -32.16 -10.42 22.64
CA LEU A 662 -31.96 -11.86 22.85
C LEU A 662 -30.52 -12.22 23.26
N ASP A 663 -29.51 -11.57 22.67
CA ASP A 663 -28.10 -11.78 23.04
C ASP A 663 -27.78 -11.25 24.44
N GLN A 664 -28.42 -10.16 24.88
CA GLN A 664 -28.27 -9.68 26.27
C GLN A 664 -28.80 -10.70 27.29
N LEU A 665 -29.85 -11.45 26.93
CA LEU A 665 -30.44 -12.48 27.81
C LEU A 665 -29.72 -13.83 27.74
N LEU A 666 -29.23 -14.23 26.56
CA LEU A 666 -28.61 -15.54 26.34
C LEU A 666 -27.08 -15.52 26.38
N GLY A 667 -26.46 -14.34 26.35
CA GLY A 667 -25.03 -14.15 26.20
C GLY A 667 -24.59 -14.02 24.74
N ALA A 668 -23.60 -13.17 24.48
CA ALA A 668 -23.10 -12.87 23.13
C ALA A 668 -22.63 -14.13 22.38
N GLY A 669 -23.07 -14.27 21.12
CA GLY A 669 -22.68 -15.38 20.24
C GLY A 669 -23.59 -16.61 20.31
N ASN A 670 -24.61 -16.59 21.18
CA ASN A 670 -25.59 -17.66 21.29
C ASN A 670 -26.80 -17.51 20.33
N VAL A 671 -26.98 -16.33 19.74
CA VAL A 671 -28.01 -16.08 18.71
C VAL A 671 -27.37 -16.06 17.31
N ARG A 672 -27.86 -16.91 16.41
CA ARG A 672 -27.42 -16.97 15.00
C ARG A 672 -28.60 -16.84 14.05
N VAL A 673 -28.35 -16.30 12.86
CA VAL A 673 -29.35 -16.19 11.79
C VAL A 673 -28.86 -16.93 10.55
N ALA A 674 -29.79 -17.47 9.75
CA ALA A 674 -29.50 -18.19 8.52
C ALA A 674 -30.43 -17.77 7.38
#